data_AF-A0A5N6DYR6-F1
#
_entry.id   AF-A0A5N6DYR6-F1
#
_cell.length_a   1.000
_cell.length_b   1.000
_cell.length_c   1.000
_cell.angle_alpha   90.00
_cell.angle_beta   90.00
_cell.angle_gamma   90.00
#
_symmetry.space_group_name_H-M   'P 1'
#
loop_
_entity.id
_entity.type
_entity.pdbx_description
1 polymer ?
#
loop_
_entity_poly.entity_id
_entity_poly.type
_entity_poly.pdbx_seq_one_letter_code
_entity_poly.pdbx_strand_id
1 'polypeptide(L)'
;MDMLVSAILPHGFIPPVVMEYPGITVGGGFAGTSGESSSYRHDFFDRTISWIEIVIGNGEILHASPNENSDLFFGAACSFGTLGSMTLLELQLIELPASPVVELTYFPISGIDEAIRKIEEPTPNPTYQYLDGIMFTKTKGCICAGSITSLVEGDQVQTFNRPTDPWFYMHAEDMVSSPSSLEKETASKELIPLPDYLFRYDRGGFWVGKYAFEYFLFPQAKFMRWMLDGISHTRVMYHAVHKSGLFKEYTIQDVAVPYTGAKELINSLDDSFGKYPLWLCPVRTTTTHVSGLMAQQRDQPDPDRHDMMLSVGVWGPGPKGKKNFVDFNRKLEKVVNMVGGQKWLYARTYYTEEEFWSIYDRDTMDSLRQKYHTSYLPSLYQKVKIQPKEVVRQRSWTSKLGDWVWSRWPISGVYGLMHTFWHRDYLWSGVYLQWRRPIAKRTMRYPKDGKGVESRLADDVTRNFPVVSLICWLLCLNLFNIINAFIWPNDDMDNWWNGAGLCDVEVKVMIASYVAVPGNLLCIFRTLASMIDTRRAMLVPSKQQRRWNIGIDMLFCVIVPVVAMATHIVYQASRYILVGISGCVNSFDESWVSLILAWIWPLVICLIAGYYCSLVVYRLHRYRNQFGDILQASNSNLNKSRFMRLFLLSFIVLLAILPVQTYVVYKNIELSLPWHSYSWRVAHGPYWNKIQKIPSGGDPFFDRWFPIASGFMLFILFGCGRDASRITCAENPAAANSIDRSSDDIEKGSVSSPKPQRGQDMSWLKHPWSFLHRPLHRSSTSSGERILSHPNLSAPSNTVSANAWAGSSQSRGSSDLTYMPGREAFIRVKRDISQESELRK
;
A
#
# COMPACT_ATOMS: atom_id res chain seq x y z
N MET A 1 12.34 2.03 10.49
CA MET A 1 12.58 3.16 11.40
C MET A 1 11.34 3.38 12.26
N ASP A 2 10.20 3.66 11.63
CA ASP A 2 8.83 3.46 12.14
C ASP A 2 8.63 2.35 13.21
N MET A 3 9.08 1.11 12.95
CA MET A 3 8.98 0.02 13.92
C MET A 3 9.80 0.26 15.19
N LEU A 4 11.00 0.83 15.05
CA LEU A 4 11.88 1.17 16.16
C LEU A 4 11.25 2.25 17.03
N VAL A 5 10.82 3.36 16.43
CA VAL A 5 10.12 4.46 17.13
C VAL A 5 8.89 3.93 17.87
N SER A 6 8.10 3.08 17.23
CA SER A 6 6.90 2.50 17.85
C SER A 6 7.19 1.59 19.04
N ALA A 7 8.35 0.94 19.06
CA ALA A 7 8.77 0.07 20.16
C ALA A 7 9.29 0.86 21.35
N ILE A 8 10.00 1.98 21.13
CA ILE A 8 10.67 2.76 22.19
C ILE A 8 9.83 3.90 22.77
N LEU A 9 8.91 4.47 21.98
CA LEU A 9 8.06 5.58 22.44
C LEU A 9 7.25 5.24 23.71
N PRO A 10 6.67 4.02 23.87
CA PRO A 10 6.00 3.62 25.11
C PRO A 10 6.90 3.60 26.35
N HIS A 11 8.22 3.55 26.16
CA HIS A 11 9.20 3.59 27.23
C HIS A 11 9.69 5.00 27.56
N GLY A 12 9.16 6.04 26.90
CA GLY A 12 9.54 7.43 27.14
C GLY A 12 10.84 7.86 26.46
N PHE A 13 11.21 7.19 25.36
CA PHE A 13 12.47 7.46 24.64
C PHE A 13 12.27 7.63 23.13
N ILE A 14 13.23 8.29 22.48
CA ILE A 14 13.33 8.43 21.02
C ILE A 14 14.81 8.38 20.56
N PRO A 15 15.12 7.99 19.31
CA PRO A 15 16.45 8.17 18.76
C PRO A 15 16.76 9.66 18.56
N PRO A 16 18.01 10.11 18.73
CA PRO A 16 18.41 11.49 18.45
C PRO A 16 18.14 11.92 17.01
N VAL A 17 18.28 10.99 16.06
CA VAL A 17 18.00 11.21 14.63
C VAL A 17 17.05 10.12 14.15
N VAL A 18 15.96 10.52 13.51
CA VAL A 18 14.93 9.61 12.98
C VAL A 18 14.69 9.94 11.53
N MET A 19 14.90 8.97 10.65
CA MET A 19 14.64 9.17 9.23
C MET A 19 13.16 9.39 8.94
N GLU A 20 12.86 10.41 8.13
CA GLU A 20 11.50 10.92 7.92
C GLU A 20 10.61 9.97 7.11
N TYR A 21 11.21 8.98 6.45
CA TYR A 21 10.52 7.97 5.67
C TYR A 21 10.35 6.63 6.42
N PRO A 22 9.10 6.18 6.61
CA PRO A 22 8.80 4.85 7.10
C PRO A 22 9.35 3.76 6.17
N GLY A 23 9.96 2.72 6.76
CA GLY A 23 10.54 1.60 6.03
C GLY A 23 12.04 1.69 5.72
N ILE A 24 12.70 2.83 5.99
CA ILE A 24 14.17 2.83 6.04
C ILE A 24 14.62 1.95 7.21
N THR A 25 15.48 0.99 6.93
CA THR A 25 16.04 0.10 7.95
C THR A 25 17.11 0.81 8.76
N VAL A 26 17.28 0.44 10.03
CA VAL A 26 18.27 1.08 10.92
C VAL A 26 19.69 0.90 10.39
N GLY A 27 20.06 -0.31 9.95
CA GLY A 27 21.36 -0.56 9.32
C GLY A 27 21.53 0.15 7.98
N GLY A 28 20.46 0.34 7.21
CA GLY A 28 20.48 1.18 6.01
C GLY A 28 20.71 2.65 6.33
N GLY A 29 20.15 3.15 7.44
CA GLY A 29 20.36 4.51 7.92
C GLY A 29 21.81 4.78 8.29
N PHE A 30 22.45 3.84 9.00
CA PHE A 30 23.87 3.90 9.35
C PHE A 30 24.77 3.85 8.09
N ALA A 31 24.50 2.92 7.17
CA ALA A 31 25.34 2.75 5.98
C ALA A 31 25.12 3.80 4.88
N GLY A 32 24.07 4.62 4.97
CA GLY A 32 23.58 5.48 3.89
C GLY A 32 23.69 6.99 4.12
N THR A 33 24.31 7.43 5.23
CA THR A 33 24.44 8.86 5.61
C THR A 33 23.08 9.52 5.79
N SER A 34 22.43 9.31 6.94
CA SER A 34 21.07 9.81 7.18
C SER A 34 21.08 11.11 7.99
N GLY A 35 20.84 12.23 7.31
CA GLY A 35 20.71 13.56 7.92
C GLY A 35 19.28 14.05 7.84
N GLU A 36 18.74 14.53 8.96
CA GLU A 36 17.33 14.93 9.10
C GLU A 36 17.23 16.23 9.92
N SER A 37 16.02 16.70 10.22
CA SER A 37 15.81 17.98 10.90
C SER A 37 16.47 18.12 12.28
N SER A 38 16.84 17.02 12.95
CA SER A 38 17.61 17.06 14.21
C SER A 38 19.13 16.95 14.03
N SER A 39 19.62 16.73 12.81
CA SER A 39 21.04 16.44 12.54
C SER A 39 21.97 17.64 12.70
N TYR A 40 21.48 18.87 12.60
CA TYR A 40 22.27 20.04 12.97
C TYR A 40 22.73 20.01 14.44
N ARG A 41 22.00 19.28 15.29
CA ARG A 41 22.30 19.12 16.72
C ARG A 41 23.01 17.82 17.03
N HIS A 42 22.50 16.71 16.50
CA HIS A 42 22.92 15.36 16.87
C HIS A 42 23.84 14.70 15.83
N ASP A 43 24.39 15.47 14.89
CA ASP A 43 25.11 14.96 13.72
C ASP A 43 24.23 14.01 12.87
N PHE A 44 24.83 13.23 11.98
CA PHE A 44 24.14 12.21 11.21
C PHE A 44 23.79 10.99 12.07
N PHE A 45 22.81 10.21 11.60
CA PHE A 45 22.35 9.00 12.30
C PHE A 45 23.47 8.05 12.70
N ASP A 46 24.51 7.88 11.88
CA ASP A 46 25.66 7.02 12.19
C ASP A 46 26.44 7.45 13.44
N ARG A 47 26.34 8.73 13.83
CA ARG A 47 27.00 9.29 15.03
C ARG A 47 26.24 9.06 16.33
N THR A 48 25.00 8.65 16.20
CA THR A 48 24.15 8.25 17.32
C THR A 48 24.34 6.77 17.69
N ILE A 49 25.20 6.04 16.96
CA ILE A 49 25.47 4.61 17.17
C ILE A 49 26.74 4.43 18.00
N SER A 50 26.65 3.60 19.04
CA SER A 50 27.77 3.30 19.93
C SER A 50 28.68 2.20 19.38
N TRP A 51 28.11 1.15 18.80
CA TRP A 51 28.82 0.03 18.18
C TRP A 51 27.90 -0.75 17.23
N ILE A 52 28.52 -1.57 16.36
CA ILE A 52 27.84 -2.44 15.39
C ILE A 52 28.41 -3.87 15.44
N GLU A 53 27.58 -4.82 15.02
CA GLU A 53 27.96 -6.18 14.64
C GLU A 53 27.76 -6.33 13.14
N ILE A 54 28.77 -6.83 12.44
CA ILE A 54 28.79 -6.91 10.99
C ILE A 54 29.37 -8.24 10.51
N VAL A 55 28.67 -8.87 9.55
CA VAL A 55 29.17 -10.02 8.80
C VAL A 55 30.01 -9.51 7.63
N ILE A 56 31.32 -9.73 7.66
CA ILE A 56 32.25 -9.26 6.61
C ILE A 56 32.37 -10.28 5.45
N GLY A 57 33.18 -9.98 4.44
CA GLY A 57 33.22 -10.73 3.17
C GLY A 57 33.61 -12.20 3.28
N ASN A 58 34.42 -12.57 4.28
CA ASN A 58 34.79 -13.97 4.54
C ASN A 58 33.73 -14.75 5.36
N GLY A 59 32.63 -14.11 5.76
CA GLY A 59 31.57 -14.69 6.59
C GLY A 59 31.80 -14.60 8.10
N GLU A 60 32.90 -14.00 8.55
CA GLU A 60 33.18 -13.74 9.96
C GLU A 60 32.26 -12.64 10.51
N ILE A 61 31.88 -12.77 11.79
CA ILE A 61 31.09 -11.78 12.52
C ILE A 61 32.05 -10.96 13.37
N LEU A 62 32.14 -9.66 13.10
CA LEU A 62 32.99 -8.73 13.84
C LEU A 62 32.14 -7.72 14.61
N HIS A 63 32.61 -7.36 15.80
CA HIS A 63 32.16 -6.17 16.51
C HIS A 63 33.04 -4.99 16.13
N ALA A 64 32.42 -3.83 15.89
CA ALA A 64 33.12 -2.60 15.59
C ALA A 64 32.51 -1.43 16.37
N SER A 65 33.36 -0.60 16.95
CA SER A 65 33.04 0.59 17.72
C SER A 65 34.14 1.64 17.51
N PRO A 66 34.00 2.88 18.01
CA PRO A 66 35.09 3.86 17.95
C PRO A 66 36.42 3.37 18.55
N ASN A 67 36.39 2.42 19.48
CA ASN A 67 37.56 1.91 20.20
C ASN A 67 37.99 0.49 19.79
N GLU A 68 37.17 -0.23 19.00
CA GLU A 68 37.41 -1.63 18.60
C GLU A 68 37.11 -1.76 17.11
N ASN A 69 38.05 -2.22 16.28
CA ASN A 69 37.89 -2.23 14.82
C ASN A 69 37.36 -0.89 14.28
N SER A 70 37.93 0.22 14.79
CA SER A 70 37.46 1.59 14.56
C SER A 70 37.40 1.94 13.07
N ASP A 71 38.38 1.49 12.31
CA ASP A 71 38.43 1.65 10.86
C ASP A 71 37.28 0.93 10.14
N LEU A 72 36.80 -0.21 10.66
CA LEU A 72 35.59 -0.88 10.17
C LEU A 72 34.33 -0.12 10.57
N PHE A 73 34.24 0.35 11.82
CA PHE A 73 33.06 1.08 12.32
C PHE A 73 32.80 2.33 11.46
N PHE A 74 33.82 3.16 11.33
CA PHE A 74 33.80 4.39 10.56
C PHE A 74 33.78 4.15 9.05
N GLY A 75 34.49 3.13 8.57
CA GLY A 75 34.49 2.76 7.16
C GLY A 75 33.15 2.16 6.71
N ALA A 76 32.42 1.46 7.59
CA ALA A 76 31.13 0.86 7.28
C ALA A 76 30.01 1.91 7.23
N ALA A 77 30.10 2.96 8.04
CA ALA A 77 29.27 4.15 7.90
C ALA A 77 29.50 4.73 6.49
N CYS A 78 28.42 5.04 5.77
CA CYS A 78 28.48 5.55 4.39
C CYS A 78 29.10 4.61 3.33
N SER A 79 29.41 3.35 3.68
CA SER A 79 29.88 2.33 2.72
C SER A 79 28.78 1.79 1.81
N PHE A 80 27.52 2.12 2.12
CA PHE A 80 26.31 1.51 1.57
C PHE A 80 26.28 -0.01 1.72
N GLY A 81 27.04 -0.61 2.65
CA GLY A 81 27.13 -2.06 2.82
C GLY A 81 28.05 -2.74 1.80
N THR A 82 29.12 -2.06 1.37
CA THR A 82 30.19 -2.66 0.54
C THR A 82 31.24 -3.41 1.37
N LEU A 83 31.30 -3.15 2.68
CA LEU A 83 32.23 -3.83 3.61
C LEU A 83 31.62 -5.02 4.36
N GLY A 84 30.30 -5.20 4.32
CA GLY A 84 29.63 -6.31 4.99
C GLY A 84 28.13 -6.08 5.18
N SER A 85 27.48 -7.01 5.88
CA SER A 85 26.07 -6.92 6.26
C SER A 85 25.91 -6.76 7.76
N MET A 86 25.32 -5.65 8.18
CA MET A 86 25.07 -5.37 9.59
C MET A 86 23.93 -6.22 10.15
N THR A 87 24.17 -6.82 11.30
CA THR A 87 23.25 -7.73 12.00
C THR A 87 22.74 -7.16 13.31
N LEU A 88 23.53 -6.34 14.01
CA LEU A 88 23.17 -5.72 15.29
C LEU A 88 23.84 -4.34 15.40
N LEU A 89 23.19 -3.42 16.11
CA LEU A 89 23.75 -2.11 16.46
C LEU A 89 23.18 -1.64 17.78
N GLU A 90 23.92 -0.79 18.48
CA GLU A 90 23.48 -0.10 19.69
C GLU A 90 23.32 1.40 19.42
N LEU A 91 22.10 1.90 19.62
CA LEU A 91 21.67 3.26 19.32
C LEU A 91 21.43 4.03 20.62
N GLN A 92 21.98 5.24 20.69
CA GLN A 92 21.70 6.21 21.76
C GLN A 92 20.24 6.66 21.73
N LEU A 93 19.69 6.96 22.90
CA LEU A 93 18.32 7.41 23.07
C LEU A 93 18.25 8.72 23.88
N ILE A 94 17.25 9.53 23.54
CA ILE A 94 16.88 10.76 24.24
C ILE A 94 15.62 10.48 25.05
N GLU A 95 15.62 10.91 26.29
CA GLU A 95 14.45 10.87 27.17
C GLU A 95 13.41 11.91 26.73
N LEU A 96 12.14 11.51 26.74
CA LEU A 96 11.02 12.35 26.35
C LEU A 96 10.19 12.77 27.57
N PRO A 97 9.60 13.98 27.54
CA PRO A 97 8.62 14.36 28.53
C PRO A 97 7.33 13.51 28.42
N ALA A 98 6.49 13.57 29.44
CA ALA A 98 5.19 12.89 29.43
C ALA A 98 4.28 13.45 28.32
N SER A 99 3.64 12.57 27.54
CA SER A 99 2.78 12.95 26.41
C SER A 99 3.46 13.90 25.41
N PRO A 100 4.57 13.47 24.79
CA PRO A 100 5.45 14.36 24.02
C PRO A 100 4.80 14.82 22.70
N VAL A 101 4.88 16.13 22.45
CA VAL A 101 4.46 16.79 21.21
C VAL A 101 5.54 17.75 20.75
N VAL A 102 5.52 18.10 19.47
CA VAL A 102 6.44 19.08 18.88
C VAL A 102 5.69 20.40 18.71
N GLU A 103 6.12 21.45 19.42
CA GLU A 103 5.74 22.82 19.10
C GLU A 103 6.57 23.26 17.89
N LEU A 104 5.92 23.38 16.74
CA LEU A 104 6.57 23.76 15.49
C LEU A 104 6.29 25.23 15.19
N THR A 105 7.36 25.99 15.00
CA THR A 105 7.31 27.41 14.64
C THR A 105 7.69 27.58 13.17
N TYR A 106 6.80 28.21 12.40
CA TYR A 106 6.99 28.52 10.98
C TYR A 106 7.46 29.97 10.80
N PHE A 107 8.70 30.15 10.39
CA PHE A 107 9.27 31.45 10.06
C PHE A 107 9.17 31.68 8.54
N PRO A 108 8.38 32.65 8.07
CA PRO A 108 8.33 32.98 6.64
C PRO A 108 9.70 33.50 6.17
N ILE A 109 10.09 33.19 4.93
CA ILE A 109 11.34 33.70 4.32
C ILE A 109 11.10 34.21 2.91
N SER A 110 11.84 35.24 2.53
CA SER A 110 11.74 35.94 1.24
C SER A 110 12.87 35.58 0.27
N GLY A 111 13.73 34.62 0.63
CA GLY A 111 14.86 34.17 -0.19
C GLY A 111 15.90 33.40 0.63
N ILE A 112 16.93 32.89 -0.05
CA ILE A 112 17.97 32.04 0.55
C ILE A 112 18.82 32.77 1.60
N ASP A 113 19.11 34.06 1.41
CA ASP A 113 19.90 34.84 2.37
C ASP A 113 19.15 34.96 3.72
N GLU A 114 17.85 35.22 3.67
CA GLU A 114 17.00 35.23 4.88
C GLU A 114 16.83 33.82 5.48
N ALA A 115 16.74 32.80 4.63
CA ALA A 115 16.68 31.41 5.06
C ALA A 115 17.90 31.01 5.91
N ILE A 116 19.10 31.34 5.44
CA ILE A 116 20.34 31.06 6.16
C ILE A 116 20.35 31.80 7.50
N ARG A 117 20.00 33.10 7.51
CA ARG A 117 19.94 33.88 8.76
C ARG A 117 18.97 33.27 9.78
N LYS A 118 17.77 32.87 9.33
CA LYS A 118 16.74 32.24 10.19
C LYS A 118 17.06 30.79 10.58
N ILE A 119 18.04 30.17 9.95
CA ILE A 119 18.61 28.90 10.39
C ILE A 119 19.71 29.15 11.42
N GLU A 120 20.59 30.13 11.19
CA GLU A 120 21.72 30.46 12.07
C GLU A 120 21.25 31.02 13.42
N GLU A 121 20.25 31.89 13.45
CA GLU A 121 19.70 32.48 14.68
C GLU A 121 19.25 31.43 15.72
N PRO A 122 18.43 30.41 15.39
CA PRO A 122 18.00 29.38 16.33
C PRO A 122 19.02 28.25 16.54
N THR A 123 20.05 28.11 15.69
CA THR A 123 21.01 26.99 15.77
C THR A 123 21.69 26.87 17.14
N PRO A 124 22.18 27.96 17.77
CA PRO A 124 22.78 27.92 19.12
C PRO A 124 21.76 27.69 20.24
N ASN A 125 20.46 27.88 19.99
CA ASN A 125 19.45 27.85 21.04
C ASN A 125 19.11 26.39 21.43
N PRO A 126 19.39 25.96 22.68
CA PRO A 126 19.11 24.59 23.13
C PRO A 126 17.62 24.22 23.12
N THR A 127 16.72 25.20 23.00
CA THR A 127 15.26 25.00 23.01
C THR A 127 14.74 24.29 21.78
N TYR A 128 15.29 24.56 20.59
CA TYR A 128 14.85 23.90 19.35
C TYR A 128 15.61 22.59 19.20
N GLN A 129 14.92 21.45 19.06
CA GLN A 129 15.55 20.15 18.77
C GLN A 129 15.53 19.81 17.28
N TYR A 130 14.64 20.47 16.51
CA TYR A 130 14.47 20.23 15.09
C TYR A 130 14.53 21.54 14.32
N LEU A 131 15.18 21.52 13.15
CA LEU A 131 15.31 22.65 12.25
C LEU A 131 15.37 22.14 10.81
N ASP A 132 14.41 22.55 10.00
CA ASP A 132 14.40 22.35 8.54
C ASP A 132 13.68 23.52 7.86
N GLY A 133 13.43 23.43 6.56
CA GLY A 133 12.77 24.47 5.81
C GLY A 133 12.38 24.05 4.41
N ILE A 134 11.53 24.86 3.80
CA ILE A 134 11.01 24.63 2.45
C ILE A 134 11.00 25.96 1.70
N MET A 135 11.66 26.02 0.55
CA MET A 135 11.46 27.11 -0.41
C MET A 135 10.36 26.72 -1.38
N PHE A 136 9.25 27.45 -1.40
CA PHE A 136 8.14 27.25 -2.32
C PHE A 136 8.34 27.97 -3.65
N THR A 137 9.11 29.06 -3.65
CA THR A 137 9.65 29.77 -4.81
C THR A 137 11.02 30.34 -4.45
N LYS A 138 11.71 30.99 -5.41
CA LYS A 138 12.97 31.71 -5.14
C LYS A 138 12.85 32.76 -4.03
N THR A 139 11.66 33.35 -3.90
CA THR A 139 11.40 34.49 -3.02
C THR A 139 10.35 34.21 -1.94
N LYS A 140 9.94 32.95 -1.76
CA LYS A 140 8.92 32.56 -0.79
C LYS A 140 9.26 31.18 -0.23
N GLY A 141 9.31 31.09 1.09
CA GLY A 141 9.53 29.83 1.79
C GLY A 141 9.18 29.91 3.27
N CYS A 142 9.54 28.87 4.00
CA CYS A 142 9.51 28.84 5.45
C CYS A 142 10.71 28.09 6.04
N ILE A 143 11.16 28.52 7.22
CA ILE A 143 12.01 27.74 8.13
C ILE A 143 11.14 27.23 9.26
N CYS A 144 11.27 25.94 9.56
CA CYS A 144 10.51 25.24 10.57
C CYS A 144 11.45 24.90 11.74
N ALA A 145 11.20 25.50 12.91
CA ALA A 145 11.95 25.18 14.14
C ALA A 145 11.02 24.49 15.16
N GLY A 146 11.37 23.28 15.57
CA GLY A 146 10.57 22.44 16.43
C GLY A 146 11.19 22.28 17.82
N SER A 147 10.38 22.39 18.87
CA SER A 147 10.75 22.06 20.25
C SER A 147 9.85 20.96 20.81
N ILE A 148 10.42 20.01 21.56
CA ILE A 148 9.67 18.94 22.22
C ILE A 148 9.10 19.49 23.54
N THR A 149 7.79 19.41 23.69
CA THR A 149 7.05 19.83 24.88
C THR A 149 6.03 18.76 25.29
N SER A 150 5.37 18.97 26.43
CA SER A 150 4.29 18.12 26.94
C SER A 150 2.94 18.66 26.49
N LEU A 151 2.05 17.77 26.02
CA LEU A 151 0.67 18.14 25.71
C LEU A 151 -0.13 18.43 26.99
N VAL A 152 -0.84 19.55 27.02
CA VAL A 152 -1.73 19.95 28.12
C VAL A 152 -3.20 19.74 27.71
N GLU A 153 -4.07 19.47 28.70
CA GLU A 153 -5.50 19.29 28.46
C GLU A 153 -6.14 20.59 27.91
N GLY A 154 -6.72 20.52 26.72
CA GLY A 154 -7.30 21.67 26.00
C GLY A 154 -6.51 22.15 24.78
N ASP A 155 -5.26 21.68 24.62
CA ASP A 155 -4.43 22.01 23.47
C ASP A 155 -5.01 21.47 22.15
N GLN A 156 -5.01 22.31 21.11
CA GLN A 156 -5.33 21.88 19.76
C GLN A 156 -4.07 21.38 19.04
N VAL A 157 -4.16 20.17 18.49
CA VAL A 157 -3.05 19.54 17.77
C VAL A 157 -3.35 19.41 16.29
N GLN A 158 -2.34 19.68 15.47
CA GLN A 158 -2.35 19.45 14.04
C GLN A 158 -1.82 18.03 13.73
N THR A 159 -2.54 17.27 12.91
CA THR A 159 -2.11 15.93 12.47
C THR A 159 -1.83 15.91 10.96
N PHE A 160 -0.98 15.00 10.53
CA PHE A 160 -0.64 14.84 9.11
C PHE A 160 -0.89 13.43 8.59
N ASN A 161 -1.09 12.46 9.48
CA ASN A 161 -1.22 11.04 9.13
C ASN A 161 -2.62 10.60 8.69
N ARG A 162 -3.69 11.39 8.91
CA ARG A 162 -5.04 10.94 8.55
C ARG A 162 -5.30 11.13 7.05
N PRO A 163 -6.15 10.29 6.43
CA PRO A 163 -6.50 10.45 5.01
C PRO A 163 -7.04 11.84 4.64
N THR A 164 -7.70 12.50 5.58
CA THR A 164 -8.28 13.84 5.43
C THR A 164 -7.29 14.99 5.61
N ASP A 165 -6.13 14.72 6.21
CA ASP A 165 -5.16 15.76 6.56
C ASP A 165 -4.46 16.30 5.30
N PRO A 166 -4.04 17.58 5.29
CA PRO A 166 -3.16 18.10 4.25
C PRO A 166 -1.82 17.36 4.23
N TRP A 167 -1.13 17.38 3.08
CA TRP A 167 0.30 17.02 3.09
C TRP A 167 1.08 18.15 3.76
N PHE A 168 2.12 17.80 4.53
CA PHE A 168 2.81 18.76 5.40
C PHE A 168 3.30 20.00 4.65
N TYR A 169 3.93 19.85 3.47
CA TYR A 169 4.44 21.01 2.73
C TYR A 169 3.32 21.97 2.26
N MET A 170 2.13 21.45 1.92
CA MET A 170 0.99 22.28 1.53
C MET A 170 0.51 23.09 2.74
N HIS A 171 0.42 22.44 3.90
CA HIS A 171 0.06 23.10 5.15
C HIS A 171 1.09 24.16 5.56
N ALA A 172 2.38 23.83 5.48
CA ALA A 172 3.46 24.77 5.75
C ALA A 172 3.41 25.99 4.81
N GLU A 173 3.03 25.80 3.54
CA GLU A 173 2.82 26.91 2.60
C GLU A 173 1.61 27.77 3.01
N ASP A 174 0.48 27.16 3.36
CA ASP A 174 -0.74 27.86 3.79
C ASP A 174 -0.49 28.70 5.06
N MET A 175 0.29 28.16 6.01
CA MET A 175 0.65 28.84 7.27
C MET A 175 1.44 30.13 7.03
N VAL A 176 2.36 30.15 6.06
CA VAL A 176 3.13 31.35 5.71
C VAL A 176 2.46 32.25 4.67
N SER A 177 1.42 31.76 3.99
CA SER A 177 0.65 32.52 2.99
C SER A 177 -0.57 33.22 3.59
N SER A 178 -0.92 32.92 4.84
CA SER A 178 -2.10 33.48 5.48
C SER A 178 -1.97 35.00 5.70
N PRO A 179 -3.04 35.81 5.51
CA PRO A 179 -2.98 37.27 5.61
C PRO A 179 -2.45 37.76 6.96
N SER A 180 -2.80 37.06 8.04
CA SER A 180 -2.32 37.32 9.40
C SER A 180 -0.81 37.18 9.57
N SER A 181 -0.20 36.28 8.80
CA SER A 181 1.24 35.99 8.81
C SER A 181 2.02 37.00 7.97
N LEU A 182 1.42 37.47 6.86
CA LEU A 182 1.98 38.47 5.96
C LEU A 182 1.94 39.90 6.56
N GLU A 183 0.91 40.24 7.34
CA GLU A 183 0.76 41.59 7.92
C GLU A 183 1.67 41.86 9.13
N LYS A 184 2.16 40.81 9.82
CA LYS A 184 2.91 40.98 11.07
C LYS A 184 4.33 40.37 11.07
N GLU A 185 4.80 39.81 9.95
CA GLU A 185 6.05 39.00 9.88
C GLU A 185 6.19 37.98 11.04
N THR A 186 5.09 37.59 11.68
CA THR A 186 5.16 36.86 12.95
C THR A 186 5.16 35.38 12.66
N ALA A 187 6.05 34.67 13.34
CA ALA A 187 6.14 33.23 13.23
C ALA A 187 4.87 32.58 13.77
N SER A 188 4.27 31.69 12.97
CA SER A 188 3.08 30.94 13.39
C SER A 188 3.50 29.68 14.14
N LYS A 189 2.77 29.31 15.19
CA LYS A 189 3.06 28.13 16.03
C LYS A 189 1.92 27.14 16.02
N GLU A 190 2.25 25.86 16.04
CA GLU A 190 1.27 24.79 16.25
C GLU A 190 1.89 23.61 17.02
N LEU A 191 1.03 22.78 17.61
CA LEU A 191 1.42 21.56 18.30
C LEU A 191 1.15 20.35 17.42
N ILE A 192 2.17 19.53 17.16
CA ILE A 192 2.08 18.33 16.32
C ILE A 192 2.43 17.12 17.17
N PRO A 193 1.65 16.03 17.16
CA PRO A 193 2.03 14.79 17.82
C PRO A 193 3.40 14.32 17.33
N LEU A 194 4.29 13.90 18.25
CA LEU A 194 5.66 13.57 17.90
C LEU A 194 5.78 12.58 16.71
N PRO A 195 5.04 11.45 16.64
CA PRO A 195 5.10 10.56 15.48
C PRO A 195 4.61 11.20 14.17
N ASP A 196 3.64 12.10 14.23
CA ASP A 196 3.15 12.85 13.06
C ASP A 196 4.21 13.82 12.56
N TYR A 197 4.99 14.45 13.45
CA TYR A 197 6.12 15.30 13.09
C TYR A 197 7.27 14.50 12.46
N LEU A 198 7.67 13.38 13.08
CA LEU A 198 8.78 12.55 12.61
C LEU A 198 8.55 12.00 11.20
N PHE A 199 7.30 11.62 10.88
CA PHE A 199 6.95 11.05 9.57
C PHE A 199 6.11 12.00 8.70
N ARG A 200 6.21 13.32 8.95
CA ARG A 200 5.37 14.36 8.30
C ARG A 200 5.46 14.37 6.77
N TYR A 201 6.57 13.90 6.20
CA TYR A 201 6.78 13.82 4.76
C TYR A 201 6.46 12.46 4.13
N ASP A 202 5.97 11.48 4.90
CA ASP A 202 5.56 10.17 4.37
C ASP A 202 4.40 10.27 3.38
N ARG A 203 3.37 11.06 3.72
CA ARG A 203 2.24 11.31 2.82
C ARG A 203 2.64 12.33 1.76
N GLY A 204 2.60 11.91 0.50
CA GLY A 204 3.04 12.68 -0.64
C GLY A 204 4.53 12.55 -0.96
N GLY A 205 5.34 11.89 -0.12
CA GLY A 205 6.80 11.79 -0.32
C GLY A 205 7.43 13.16 -0.49
N PHE A 206 7.42 13.96 0.58
CA PHE A 206 7.51 15.42 0.51
C PHE A 206 6.44 16.00 -0.43
N TRP A 207 6.82 16.38 -1.65
CA TRP A 207 5.93 16.89 -2.69
C TRP A 207 5.95 16.07 -3.98
N VAL A 208 6.68 14.95 -4.03
CA VAL A 208 6.80 14.14 -5.26
C VAL A 208 5.44 13.55 -5.69
N GLY A 209 4.54 13.36 -4.73
CA GLY A 209 3.16 12.92 -4.95
C GLY A 209 2.36 13.91 -5.80
N LYS A 210 2.71 15.20 -5.78
CA LYS A 210 2.14 16.22 -6.67
C LYS A 210 2.33 15.81 -8.13
N TYR A 211 3.55 15.45 -8.50
CA TYR A 211 3.89 15.05 -9.86
C TYR A 211 3.28 13.72 -10.26
N ALA A 212 3.08 12.79 -9.31
CA ALA A 212 2.36 11.55 -9.59
C ALA A 212 0.89 11.83 -9.99
N PHE A 213 0.21 12.71 -9.25
CA PHE A 213 -1.16 13.12 -9.57
C PHE A 213 -1.21 13.90 -10.90
N GLU A 214 -0.27 14.80 -11.15
CA GLU A 214 -0.15 15.49 -12.46
C GLU A 214 0.07 14.49 -13.60
N TYR A 215 0.90 13.47 -13.41
CA TYR A 215 1.09 12.40 -14.38
C TYR A 215 -0.21 11.66 -14.67
N PHE A 216 -1.03 11.33 -13.66
CA PHE A 216 -2.30 10.62 -13.89
C PHE A 216 -3.49 11.54 -14.19
N LEU A 217 -3.27 12.85 -14.34
CA LEU A 217 -4.32 13.87 -14.49
C LEU A 217 -5.34 13.86 -13.34
N PHE A 218 -4.90 13.49 -12.14
CA PHE A 218 -5.72 13.51 -10.94
C PHE A 218 -5.72 14.92 -10.33
N PRO A 219 -6.90 15.51 -10.04
CA PRO A 219 -6.97 16.79 -9.37
C PRO A 219 -6.39 16.68 -7.95
N GLN A 220 -5.67 17.70 -7.49
CA GLN A 220 -5.12 17.79 -6.12
C GLN A 220 -6.18 18.05 -5.03
N ALA A 221 -7.46 17.82 -5.35
CA ALA A 221 -8.58 18.07 -4.46
C ALA A 221 -8.51 17.18 -3.20
N LYS A 222 -9.03 17.68 -2.07
CA LYS A 222 -9.06 16.95 -0.78
C LYS A 222 -9.67 15.55 -0.93
N PHE A 223 -10.77 15.43 -1.67
CA PHE A 223 -11.43 14.15 -1.95
C PHE A 223 -10.51 13.16 -2.68
N MET A 224 -9.76 13.62 -3.69
CA MET A 224 -8.86 12.75 -4.46
C MET A 224 -7.68 12.28 -3.60
N ARG A 225 -7.10 13.15 -2.78
CA ARG A 225 -6.04 12.79 -1.82
C ARG A 225 -6.55 11.80 -0.77
N TRP A 226 -7.78 11.95 -0.30
CA TRP A 226 -8.44 11.00 0.59
C TRP A 226 -8.66 9.62 -0.08
N MET A 227 -9.17 9.62 -1.32
CA MET A 227 -9.44 8.39 -2.08
C MET A 227 -8.15 7.62 -2.39
N LEU A 228 -7.08 8.33 -2.73
CA LEU A 228 -5.77 7.78 -3.10
C LEU A 228 -4.78 7.72 -1.94
N ASP A 229 -5.23 7.93 -0.71
CA ASP A 229 -4.38 7.97 0.48
C ASP A 229 -3.50 6.71 0.60
N GLY A 230 -4.10 5.54 0.41
CA GLY A 230 -3.40 4.26 0.51
C GLY A 230 -2.26 4.06 -0.49
N ILE A 231 -2.22 4.82 -1.59
CA ILE A 231 -1.12 4.80 -2.57
C ILE A 231 -0.21 6.03 -2.50
N SER A 232 -0.58 7.02 -1.68
CA SER A 232 0.14 8.30 -1.54
C SER A 232 1.23 8.28 -0.47
N HIS A 233 1.48 7.12 0.15
CA HIS A 233 2.59 6.92 1.09
C HIS A 233 3.88 6.59 0.35
N THR A 234 5.01 7.07 0.87
CA THR A 234 6.35 6.90 0.28
C THR A 234 6.61 5.46 -0.16
N ARG A 235 6.40 4.48 0.72
CA ARG A 235 6.68 3.07 0.43
C ARG A 235 5.96 2.54 -0.81
N VAL A 236 4.71 2.96 -1.02
CA VAL A 236 3.90 2.54 -2.17
C VAL A 236 4.33 3.30 -3.42
N MET A 237 4.54 4.61 -3.29
CA MET A 237 4.96 5.48 -4.40
C MET A 237 6.32 5.07 -4.95
N TYR A 238 7.33 4.87 -4.10
CA TYR A 238 8.66 4.43 -4.53
C TYR A 238 8.60 3.08 -5.22
N HIS A 239 7.78 2.14 -4.72
CA HIS A 239 7.58 0.85 -5.39
C HIS A 239 6.98 1.02 -6.79
N ALA A 240 5.94 1.85 -6.92
CA ALA A 240 5.29 2.14 -8.20
C ALA A 240 6.25 2.79 -9.21
N VAL A 241 7.04 3.77 -8.76
CA VAL A 241 7.97 4.54 -9.58
C VAL A 241 9.18 3.71 -10.01
N HIS A 242 9.70 2.83 -9.14
CA HIS A 242 10.75 1.88 -9.52
C HIS A 242 10.26 0.85 -10.55
N LYS A 243 9.03 0.34 -10.40
CA LYS A 243 8.46 -0.68 -11.31
C LYS A 243 8.03 -0.13 -12.65
N SER A 244 7.51 1.10 -12.70
CA SER A 244 7.20 1.80 -13.95
C SER A 244 8.44 2.18 -14.74
N GLY A 245 9.60 2.31 -14.08
CA GLY A 245 10.82 2.83 -14.68
C GLY A 245 10.83 4.36 -14.81
N LEU A 246 9.78 5.04 -14.34
CA LEU A 246 9.68 6.51 -14.33
C LEU A 246 10.76 7.16 -13.46
N PHE A 247 11.36 6.43 -12.52
CA PHE A 247 12.52 6.91 -11.74
C PHE A 247 13.67 7.43 -12.62
N LYS A 248 13.75 7.05 -13.90
CA LYS A 248 14.78 7.54 -14.85
C LYS A 248 14.54 8.96 -15.34
N GLU A 249 13.34 9.49 -15.17
CA GLU A 249 12.94 10.83 -15.62
C GLU A 249 12.79 11.82 -14.45
N TYR A 250 12.89 11.33 -13.22
CA TYR A 250 12.79 12.13 -12.01
C TYR A 250 14.17 12.35 -11.40
N THR A 251 14.48 13.60 -11.09
CA THR A 251 15.61 13.98 -10.26
C THR A 251 15.16 13.87 -8.82
N ILE A 252 15.81 12.98 -8.06
CA ILE A 252 15.66 12.90 -6.60
C ILE A 252 17.08 12.93 -6.05
N GLN A 253 17.57 14.12 -5.70
CA GLN A 253 18.95 14.30 -5.24
C GLN A 253 19.01 15.26 -4.07
N ASP A 254 19.83 14.91 -3.10
CA ASP A 254 20.17 15.78 -1.99
C ASP A 254 21.65 16.12 -2.06
N VAL A 255 21.94 17.40 -1.86
CA VAL A 255 23.28 17.95 -1.94
C VAL A 255 23.49 18.85 -0.74
N ALA A 256 24.61 18.73 -0.05
CA ALA A 256 24.98 19.65 1.02
C ALA A 256 26.04 20.62 0.52
N VAL A 257 25.84 21.90 0.79
CA VAL A 257 26.80 22.96 0.43
C VAL A 257 27.09 23.83 1.64
N PRO A 258 28.29 24.41 1.77
CA PRO A 258 28.54 25.45 2.76
C PRO A 258 27.53 26.59 2.61
N TYR A 259 27.17 27.27 3.70
CA TYR A 259 26.18 28.36 3.64
C TYR A 259 26.58 29.48 2.66
N THR A 260 27.88 29.78 2.55
CA THR A 260 28.43 30.73 1.59
C THR A 260 28.18 30.33 0.12
N GLY A 261 28.12 29.02 -0.16
CA GLY A 261 27.85 28.45 -1.49
C GLY A 261 26.36 28.23 -1.80
N ALA A 262 25.48 28.30 -0.80
CA ALA A 262 24.06 28.00 -0.95
C ALA A 262 23.35 28.95 -1.94
N LYS A 263 23.68 30.24 -1.92
CA LYS A 263 23.10 31.23 -2.83
C LYS A 263 23.39 30.91 -4.31
N GLU A 264 24.63 30.55 -4.60
CA GLU A 264 25.06 30.19 -5.96
C GLU A 264 24.36 28.91 -6.44
N LEU A 265 24.24 27.90 -5.56
CA LEU A 265 23.50 26.68 -5.86
C LEU A 265 22.03 26.97 -6.19
N ILE A 266 21.33 27.72 -5.33
CA ILE A 266 19.90 28.03 -5.51
C ILE A 266 19.67 28.84 -6.80
N ASN A 267 20.53 29.82 -7.11
CA ASN A 267 20.44 30.56 -8.38
C ASN A 267 20.63 29.63 -9.58
N SER A 268 21.61 28.72 -9.53
CA SER A 268 21.83 27.75 -10.61
C SER A 268 20.66 26.79 -10.79
N LEU A 269 20.03 26.35 -9.70
CA LEU A 269 18.84 25.51 -9.72
C LEU A 269 17.62 26.25 -10.25
N ASP A 270 17.43 27.52 -9.90
CA ASP A 270 16.35 28.36 -10.41
C ASP A 270 16.43 28.49 -11.94
N ASP A 271 17.63 28.74 -12.48
CA ASP A 271 17.87 28.88 -13.92
C ASP A 271 17.75 27.55 -14.69
N SER A 272 18.18 26.44 -14.10
CA SER A 272 18.30 25.15 -14.81
C SER A 272 17.20 24.15 -14.50
N PHE A 273 16.82 24.00 -13.23
CA PHE A 273 15.78 23.08 -12.78
C PHE A 273 14.40 23.72 -12.86
N GLY A 274 14.29 25.00 -12.44
CA GLY A 274 13.10 25.84 -12.54
C GLY A 274 11.87 25.28 -11.83
N LYS A 275 12.07 24.40 -10.84
CA LYS A 275 10.98 23.73 -10.11
C LYS A 275 11.19 23.89 -8.61
N TYR A 276 10.06 24.08 -7.96
CA TYR A 276 9.92 24.17 -6.52
C TYR A 276 8.78 23.23 -6.07
N PRO A 277 8.77 22.79 -4.81
CA PRO A 277 9.61 23.22 -3.69
C PRO A 277 11.05 22.69 -3.69
N LEU A 278 11.91 23.31 -2.87
CA LEU A 278 13.24 22.83 -2.50
C LEU A 278 13.32 22.65 -0.97
N TRP A 279 13.88 21.53 -0.51
CA TRP A 279 14.04 21.26 0.93
C TRP A 279 15.32 21.91 1.42
N LEU A 280 15.30 22.51 2.60
CA LEU A 280 16.45 23.10 3.26
C LEU A 280 16.64 22.41 4.61
N CYS A 281 17.81 21.81 4.84
CA CYS A 281 18.11 21.19 6.12
C CYS A 281 19.53 21.53 6.56
N PRO A 282 19.72 22.22 7.69
CA PRO A 282 21.05 22.40 8.26
C PRO A 282 21.60 21.04 8.73
N VAL A 283 22.83 20.75 8.32
CA VAL A 283 23.55 19.52 8.70
C VAL A 283 24.99 19.88 9.03
N ARG A 284 25.66 19.06 9.83
CA ARG A 284 27.07 19.27 10.15
C ARG A 284 27.99 18.68 9.08
N THR A 285 29.20 19.21 8.96
CA THR A 285 30.24 18.68 8.06
C THR A 285 30.76 17.34 8.61
N THR A 286 30.85 16.33 7.75
CA THR A 286 31.26 14.95 8.13
C THR A 286 32.78 14.77 8.32
N THR A 287 33.59 15.63 7.73
CA THR A 287 35.06 15.47 7.64
C THR A 287 35.80 16.80 7.80
N THR A 288 37.03 16.74 8.33
CA THR A 288 37.89 17.92 8.53
C THR A 288 38.26 18.57 7.18
N HIS A 289 38.61 17.78 6.17
CA HIS A 289 38.67 18.25 4.79
C HIS A 289 37.35 17.92 4.10
N VAL A 290 36.80 18.82 3.29
CA VAL A 290 35.48 18.68 2.62
C VAL A 290 35.48 17.56 1.53
N SER A 291 36.40 16.60 1.62
CA SER A 291 36.64 15.50 0.70
C SER A 291 36.34 14.16 1.38
N GLY A 292 35.07 13.80 1.47
CA GLY A 292 34.70 12.41 1.77
C GLY A 292 33.41 12.23 2.58
N LEU A 293 32.66 11.18 2.21
CA LEU A 293 31.55 10.63 3.02
C LEU A 293 32.04 9.74 4.17
N MET A 294 33.36 9.67 4.38
CA MET A 294 33.90 8.83 5.45
C MET A 294 33.57 9.39 6.81
N ALA A 295 33.08 8.52 7.67
CA ALA A 295 32.83 8.91 9.03
C ALA A 295 34.18 9.09 9.74
N GLN A 296 34.65 10.31 10.02
CA GLN A 296 35.89 10.49 10.80
C GLN A 296 35.62 10.58 12.30
N GLN A 297 36.60 10.20 13.12
CA GLN A 297 36.64 10.52 14.53
C GLN A 297 36.91 12.03 14.67
N ARG A 298 36.10 12.73 15.46
CA ARG A 298 36.25 14.17 15.66
C ARG A 298 37.40 14.42 16.63
N ASP A 299 38.50 15.00 16.15
CA ASP A 299 39.44 15.68 17.03
C ASP A 299 38.78 16.94 17.62
N GLN A 300 39.30 17.47 18.73
CA GLN A 300 38.67 18.56 19.52
C GLN A 300 38.02 19.66 18.65
N PRO A 301 36.85 20.19 19.06
CA PRO A 301 36.13 21.20 18.28
C PRO A 301 37.01 22.43 18.06
N ASP A 302 37.41 22.64 16.80
CA ASP A 302 38.12 23.82 16.35
C ASP A 302 37.13 25.01 16.35
N PRO A 303 37.33 26.01 17.23
CA PRO A 303 36.39 27.12 17.40
C PRO A 303 36.28 28.04 16.18
N ASP A 304 37.24 28.01 15.25
CA ASP A 304 37.23 28.83 14.04
C ASP A 304 36.59 28.13 12.82
N ARG A 305 36.17 26.87 12.98
CA ARG A 305 35.67 26.06 11.86
C ARG A 305 34.16 26.19 11.72
N HIS A 306 33.69 26.80 10.63
CA HIS A 306 32.28 26.72 10.21
C HIS A 306 31.95 25.28 9.82
N ASP A 307 31.37 24.53 10.75
CA ASP A 307 31.09 23.10 10.64
C ASP A 307 29.65 22.80 10.20
N MET A 308 28.93 23.80 9.68
CA MET A 308 27.56 23.70 9.21
C MET A 308 27.49 23.80 7.69
N MET A 309 26.69 22.92 7.09
CA MET A 309 26.32 22.90 5.68
C MET A 309 24.79 22.94 5.54
N LEU A 310 24.31 23.43 4.41
CA LEU A 310 22.90 23.40 4.04
C LEU A 310 22.68 22.26 3.06
N SER A 311 21.97 21.23 3.51
CA SER A 311 21.41 20.20 2.64
C SER A 311 20.23 20.78 1.86
N VAL A 312 20.27 20.66 0.54
CA VAL A 312 19.25 21.10 -0.39
C VAL A 312 18.68 19.89 -1.12
N GLY A 313 17.40 19.60 -0.87
CA GLY A 313 16.66 18.53 -1.53
C GLY A 313 16.06 18.98 -2.86
N VAL A 314 16.53 18.39 -3.95
CA VAL A 314 16.13 18.69 -5.34
C VAL A 314 15.30 17.54 -5.88
N TRP A 315 13.98 17.65 -5.74
CA TRP A 315 13.04 16.58 -6.09
C TRP A 315 11.98 17.03 -7.11
N GLY A 316 11.96 16.38 -8.27
CA GLY A 316 10.94 16.61 -9.29
C GLY A 316 11.31 16.06 -10.67
N PRO A 317 10.43 16.20 -11.67
CA PRO A 317 10.70 15.72 -13.02
C PRO A 317 11.88 16.49 -13.62
N GLY A 318 12.85 15.79 -14.17
CA GLY A 318 13.98 16.40 -14.85
C GLY A 318 13.64 16.89 -16.27
N PRO A 319 14.60 17.48 -16.99
CA PRO A 319 14.39 17.88 -18.37
C PRO A 319 14.12 16.65 -19.26
N LYS A 320 13.23 16.82 -20.24
CA LYS A 320 12.87 15.76 -21.18
C LYS A 320 14.06 15.38 -22.06
N GLY A 321 14.18 14.08 -22.32
CA GLY A 321 15.23 13.50 -23.16
C GLY A 321 16.45 13.05 -22.36
N LYS A 322 16.91 11.83 -22.64
CA LYS A 322 17.97 11.15 -21.88
C LYS A 322 19.28 11.96 -21.81
N LYS A 323 19.68 12.58 -22.92
CA LYS A 323 20.90 13.40 -22.99
C LYS A 323 20.78 14.63 -22.08
N ASN A 324 19.72 15.42 -22.26
CA ASN A 324 19.46 16.61 -21.45
C ASN A 324 19.35 16.28 -19.95
N PHE A 325 18.73 15.14 -19.60
CA PHE A 325 18.63 14.69 -18.22
C PHE A 325 20.01 14.34 -17.62
N VAL A 326 20.85 13.63 -18.35
CA VAL A 326 22.23 13.34 -17.91
C VAL A 326 23.05 14.63 -17.80
N ASP A 327 22.96 15.52 -18.80
CA ASP A 327 23.69 16.78 -18.83
C ASP A 327 23.29 17.70 -17.67
N PHE A 328 21.99 17.76 -17.33
CA PHE A 328 21.48 18.49 -16.17
C PHE A 328 22.08 17.96 -14.86
N ASN A 329 22.04 16.64 -14.65
CA ASN A 329 22.57 16.04 -13.42
C ASN A 329 24.09 16.22 -13.30
N ARG A 330 24.83 16.11 -14.41
CA ARG A 330 26.27 16.40 -14.43
C ARG A 330 26.56 17.88 -14.16
N LYS A 331 25.73 18.80 -14.64
CA LYS A 331 25.86 20.24 -14.35
C LYS A 331 25.62 20.52 -12.86
N LEU A 332 24.57 19.94 -12.27
CA LEU A 332 24.29 20.05 -10.84
C LEU A 332 25.47 19.54 -10.00
N GLU A 333 25.97 18.34 -10.32
CA GLU A 333 27.13 17.74 -9.67
C GLU A 333 28.40 18.62 -9.74
N LYS A 334 28.64 19.30 -10.88
CA LYS A 334 29.75 20.25 -11.03
C LYS A 334 29.57 21.51 -10.20
N VAL A 335 28.37 22.07 -10.15
CA VAL A 335 28.08 23.27 -9.35
C VAL A 335 28.29 22.97 -7.88
N VAL A 336 27.78 21.84 -7.39
CA VAL A 336 27.98 21.39 -6.01
C VAL A 336 29.46 21.27 -5.68
N ASN A 337 30.25 20.62 -6.55
CA ASN A 337 31.69 20.50 -6.34
C ASN A 337 32.41 21.87 -6.36
N MET A 338 32.01 22.77 -7.25
CA MET A 338 32.59 24.11 -7.38
C MET A 338 32.37 24.98 -6.14
N VAL A 339 31.21 24.86 -5.48
CA VAL A 339 30.91 25.60 -4.25
C VAL A 339 31.41 24.89 -2.98
N GLY A 340 32.24 23.84 -3.12
CA GLY A 340 32.76 23.07 -2.00
C GLY A 340 31.71 22.22 -1.30
N GLY A 341 30.65 21.81 -2.00
CA GLY A 341 29.62 20.93 -1.49
C GLY A 341 29.85 19.46 -1.79
N GLN A 342 28.95 18.63 -1.27
CA GLN A 342 28.94 17.18 -1.45
C GLN A 342 27.54 16.69 -1.84
N LYS A 343 27.50 15.57 -2.56
CA LYS A 343 26.28 14.90 -2.95
C LYS A 343 26.07 13.63 -2.13
N TRP A 344 24.83 13.39 -1.70
CA TRP A 344 24.46 12.15 -1.04
C TRP A 344 24.34 11.00 -2.03
N LEU A 345 25.03 9.90 -1.73
CA LEU A 345 25.23 8.77 -2.66
C LEU A 345 24.09 7.74 -2.66
N TYR A 346 23.03 7.96 -1.87
CA TYR A 346 21.81 7.15 -2.00
C TYR A 346 21.12 7.41 -3.36
N ALA A 347 21.28 8.62 -3.90
CA ALA A 347 20.78 8.99 -5.21
C ALA A 347 21.72 8.51 -6.32
N ARG A 348 21.18 8.42 -7.55
CA ARG A 348 22.00 8.03 -8.72
C ARG A 348 23.12 9.02 -8.98
N THR A 349 24.30 8.49 -9.25
CA THR A 349 25.51 9.26 -9.50
C THR A 349 25.83 9.33 -11.00
N TYR A 350 26.13 10.53 -11.51
CA TYR A 350 26.45 10.80 -12.91
C TYR A 350 27.93 11.20 -13.15
N TYR A 351 28.75 11.20 -12.09
CA TYR A 351 30.20 11.35 -12.17
C TYR A 351 30.85 10.25 -13.05
N THR A 352 31.90 10.63 -13.78
CA THR A 352 32.86 9.63 -14.28
C THR A 352 33.59 8.99 -13.10
N GLU A 353 34.27 7.87 -13.34
CA GLU A 353 35.02 7.20 -12.28
C GLU A 353 36.14 8.10 -11.73
N GLU A 354 36.80 8.84 -12.61
CA GLU A 354 37.85 9.81 -12.25
C GLU A 354 37.28 10.99 -11.47
N GLU A 355 36.14 11.57 -11.92
CA GLU A 355 35.45 12.64 -11.19
C GLU A 355 35.04 12.15 -9.79
N PHE A 356 34.51 10.93 -9.68
CA PHE A 356 34.09 10.36 -8.39
C PHE A 356 35.26 10.20 -7.42
N TRP A 357 36.35 9.56 -7.86
CA TRP A 357 37.52 9.33 -7.00
C TRP A 357 38.37 10.59 -6.77
N SER A 358 38.12 11.69 -7.49
CA SER A 358 38.68 12.99 -7.14
C SER A 358 38.02 13.63 -5.91
N ILE A 359 36.80 13.20 -5.58
CA ILE A 359 36.01 13.72 -4.44
C ILE A 359 36.13 12.79 -3.23
N TYR A 360 36.17 11.48 -3.45
CA TYR A 360 36.18 10.45 -2.41
C TYR A 360 37.53 9.74 -2.32
N ASP A 361 38.00 9.47 -1.10
CA ASP A 361 39.25 8.77 -0.83
C ASP A 361 39.19 7.30 -1.28
N ARG A 362 39.76 7.03 -2.46
CA ARG A 362 39.83 5.69 -3.03
C ARG A 362 40.76 4.77 -2.26
N ASP A 363 41.92 5.26 -1.84
CA ASP A 363 42.98 4.43 -1.28
C ASP A 363 42.56 3.87 0.07
N THR A 364 41.91 4.68 0.91
CA THR A 364 41.33 4.22 2.18
C THR A 364 40.23 3.19 1.95
N MET A 365 39.34 3.41 0.96
CA MET A 365 38.26 2.47 0.63
C MET A 365 38.77 1.13 0.12
N ASP A 366 39.71 1.14 -0.82
CA ASP A 366 40.28 -0.07 -1.38
C ASP A 366 41.10 -0.84 -0.32
N SER A 367 41.80 -0.13 0.57
CA SER A 367 42.52 -0.73 1.71
C SER A 367 41.57 -1.44 2.69
N LEU A 368 40.48 -0.80 3.09
CA LEU A 368 39.45 -1.44 3.94
C LEU A 368 38.83 -2.66 3.26
N ARG A 369 38.58 -2.59 1.95
CA ARG A 369 38.02 -3.71 1.19
C ARG A 369 38.97 -4.90 1.14
N GLN A 370 40.26 -4.66 1.02
CA GLN A 370 41.27 -5.72 1.10
C GLN A 370 41.33 -6.32 2.52
N LYS A 371 41.42 -5.46 3.54
CA LYS A 371 41.50 -5.87 4.96
C LYS A 371 40.32 -6.74 5.39
N TYR A 372 39.10 -6.39 4.99
CA TYR A 372 37.87 -7.09 5.38
C TYR A 372 37.35 -8.06 4.31
N HIS A 373 38.23 -8.50 3.39
CA HIS A 373 37.95 -9.52 2.39
C HIS A 373 36.74 -9.22 1.48
N THR A 374 36.48 -7.96 1.16
CA THR A 374 35.34 -7.55 0.30
C THR A 374 35.75 -7.08 -1.09
N SER A 375 37.00 -7.34 -1.52
CA SER A 375 37.47 -6.97 -2.88
C SER A 375 36.64 -7.57 -4.01
N TYR A 376 35.98 -8.71 -3.79
CA TYR A 376 35.09 -9.35 -4.77
C TYR A 376 33.67 -8.74 -4.83
N LEU A 377 33.27 -7.96 -3.81
CA LEU A 377 32.02 -7.21 -3.81
C LEU A 377 32.15 -5.96 -4.69
N PRO A 378 31.05 -5.34 -5.16
CA PRO A 378 31.14 -4.07 -5.90
C PRO A 378 31.81 -2.96 -5.08
N SER A 379 32.63 -2.12 -5.73
CA SER A 379 33.15 -0.89 -5.11
C SER A 379 32.04 0.14 -4.86
N LEU A 380 32.32 1.18 -4.06
CA LEU A 380 31.37 2.27 -3.78
C LEU A 380 30.87 2.88 -5.11
N TYR A 381 31.79 3.25 -6.00
CA TYR A 381 31.47 3.76 -7.33
C TYR A 381 30.59 2.80 -8.13
N GLN A 382 30.93 1.50 -8.15
CA GLN A 382 30.15 0.50 -8.89
C GLN A 382 28.73 0.34 -8.34
N LYS A 383 28.52 0.62 -7.05
CA LYS A 383 27.22 0.54 -6.39
C LYS A 383 26.31 1.72 -6.71
N VAL A 384 26.88 2.92 -6.84
CA VAL A 384 26.13 4.19 -6.98
C VAL A 384 26.05 4.68 -8.43
N LYS A 385 26.98 4.24 -9.28
CA LYS A 385 26.97 4.59 -10.71
C LYS A 385 25.74 4.04 -11.41
N ILE A 386 25.31 4.78 -12.43
CA ILE A 386 24.25 4.32 -13.31
C ILE A 386 24.78 3.15 -14.13
N GLN A 387 24.13 1.98 -14.01
CA GLN A 387 24.54 0.82 -14.81
C GLN A 387 24.29 1.08 -16.30
N PRO A 388 25.32 1.05 -17.16
CA PRO A 388 25.17 1.29 -18.59
C PRO A 388 24.43 0.15 -19.32
N LYS A 389 24.11 -0.98 -18.67
CA LYS A 389 23.46 -2.15 -19.32
C LYS A 389 22.02 -1.92 -19.80
N GLU A 390 21.47 -0.72 -19.64
CA GLU A 390 20.28 -0.27 -20.39
C GLU A 390 20.61 0.34 -21.76
N VAL A 391 21.88 0.31 -22.17
CA VAL A 391 22.41 0.97 -23.37
C VAL A 391 23.14 -0.07 -24.22
N VAL A 392 22.54 -0.36 -25.37
CA VAL A 392 23.11 -1.09 -26.53
C VAL A 392 23.38 -2.59 -26.31
N ARG A 393 22.31 -3.38 -26.31
CA ARG A 393 22.31 -4.66 -27.06
C ARG A 393 21.71 -4.33 -28.42
N GLN A 394 22.30 -4.77 -29.54
CA GLN A 394 21.64 -4.66 -30.86
C GLN A 394 20.24 -5.26 -30.73
N ARG A 395 19.24 -4.38 -30.68
CA ARG A 395 17.89 -4.70 -30.23
C ARG A 395 17.00 -4.81 -31.46
N SER A 396 16.35 -5.98 -31.59
CA SER A 396 15.36 -6.29 -32.63
C SER A 396 14.29 -5.19 -32.71
N TRP A 397 13.74 -4.95 -33.91
CA TRP A 397 12.69 -3.95 -34.14
C TRP A 397 11.48 -4.13 -33.20
N THR A 398 11.15 -5.35 -32.80
CA THR A 398 10.09 -5.66 -31.82
C THR A 398 10.34 -5.07 -30.44
N SER A 399 11.61 -5.05 -29.99
CA SER A 399 11.98 -4.42 -28.72
C SER A 399 11.99 -2.89 -28.79
N LYS A 400 12.32 -2.30 -29.95
CA LYS A 400 12.18 -0.85 -30.16
C LYS A 400 10.71 -0.42 -30.15
N LEU A 401 9.82 -1.22 -30.74
CA LEU A 401 8.38 -0.99 -30.69
C LEU A 401 7.84 -1.15 -29.27
N GLY A 402 8.28 -2.18 -28.54
CA GLY A 402 7.94 -2.38 -27.13
C GLY A 402 8.39 -1.22 -26.23
N ASP A 403 9.64 -0.77 -26.38
CA ASP A 403 10.17 0.40 -25.66
C ASP A 403 9.39 1.68 -26.04
N TRP A 404 9.01 1.84 -27.30
CA TRP A 404 8.19 2.96 -27.78
C TRP A 404 6.79 2.97 -27.14
N VAL A 405 6.09 1.83 -27.14
CA VAL A 405 4.80 1.68 -26.45
C VAL A 405 4.96 1.94 -24.95
N TRP A 406 5.99 1.38 -24.31
CA TRP A 406 6.26 1.58 -22.89
C TRP A 406 6.55 3.03 -22.53
N SER A 407 7.24 3.75 -23.42
CA SER A 407 7.57 5.18 -23.25
C SER A 407 6.38 6.10 -23.44
N ARG A 408 5.25 5.61 -23.98
CA ARG A 408 4.06 6.44 -24.20
C ARG A 408 3.23 6.53 -22.93
N TRP A 409 3.07 7.74 -22.45
CA TRP A 409 2.09 8.05 -21.41
C TRP A 409 0.69 7.53 -21.78
N PRO A 410 -0.06 6.86 -20.87
CA PRO A 410 0.23 6.60 -19.45
C PRO A 410 0.71 5.16 -19.12
N ILE A 411 1.17 4.39 -20.11
CA ILE A 411 1.30 2.92 -20.03
C ILE A 411 2.24 2.46 -18.90
N SER A 412 3.43 3.02 -18.82
CA SER A 412 4.43 2.67 -17.80
C SER A 412 3.97 2.99 -16.38
N GLY A 413 3.34 4.16 -16.18
CA GLY A 413 2.79 4.57 -14.90
C GLY A 413 1.62 3.68 -14.45
N VAL A 414 0.68 3.38 -15.34
CA VAL A 414 -0.43 2.46 -15.05
C VAL A 414 0.08 1.07 -14.68
N TYR A 415 1.09 0.56 -15.38
CA TYR A 415 1.72 -0.71 -15.00
C TYR A 415 2.36 -0.64 -13.61
N GLY A 416 3.10 0.42 -13.29
CA GLY A 416 3.69 0.62 -11.97
C GLY A 416 2.63 0.59 -10.87
N LEU A 417 1.51 1.29 -11.09
CA LEU A 417 0.37 1.34 -10.18
C LEU A 417 -0.39 0.00 -10.08
N MET A 418 -0.62 -0.70 -11.19
CA MET A 418 -1.25 -2.02 -11.14
C MET A 418 -0.35 -3.04 -10.43
N HIS A 419 0.96 -2.95 -10.60
CA HIS A 419 1.93 -3.81 -9.92
C HIS A 419 1.93 -3.57 -8.40
N THR A 420 1.68 -2.34 -7.93
CA THR A 420 1.52 -2.07 -6.49
C THR A 420 0.27 -2.77 -5.95
N PHE A 421 -0.85 -2.76 -6.68
CA PHE A 421 -2.05 -3.50 -6.28
C PHE A 421 -1.86 -5.03 -6.30
N TRP A 422 -1.04 -5.57 -7.21
CA TRP A 422 -0.81 -7.02 -7.35
C TRP A 422 0.21 -7.62 -6.39
N HIS A 423 1.23 -6.88 -5.96
CA HIS A 423 2.31 -7.38 -5.12
C HIS A 423 2.40 -6.57 -3.84
N ARG A 424 1.54 -6.90 -2.87
CA ARG A 424 1.46 -6.17 -1.59
C ARG A 424 2.61 -6.44 -0.62
N ASP A 425 3.64 -7.21 -0.99
CA ASP A 425 4.79 -7.65 -0.16
C ASP A 425 5.50 -6.51 0.61
N TYR A 426 5.32 -5.25 0.23
CA TYR A 426 5.87 -4.07 0.92
C TYR A 426 4.91 -3.43 1.97
N LEU A 427 3.62 -3.79 2.01
CA LEU A 427 2.66 -3.28 3.02
C LEU A 427 2.73 -4.02 4.38
N TRP A 428 3.64 -4.97 4.56
CA TRP A 428 3.65 -5.98 5.64
C TRP A 428 4.24 -5.50 6.97
N SER A 429 4.17 -4.21 7.28
CA SER A 429 4.60 -3.71 8.58
C SER A 429 3.42 -3.33 9.46
N GLY A 430 3.16 -4.20 10.44
CA GLY A 430 2.16 -4.27 11.54
C GLY A 430 1.55 -2.99 12.06
N VAL A 431 2.35 -1.96 11.93
CA VAL A 431 2.46 -0.90 12.90
C VAL A 431 1.60 0.28 12.44
N TYR A 432 1.47 0.48 11.13
CA TYR A 432 0.80 1.64 10.55
C TYR A 432 -0.72 1.71 10.85
N LEU A 433 -1.39 0.55 10.91
CA LEU A 433 -2.83 0.49 11.24
C LEU A 433 -3.14 0.74 12.72
N GLN A 434 -2.16 0.58 13.62
CA GLN A 434 -2.34 0.78 15.06
C GLN A 434 -2.34 2.27 15.45
N TRP A 435 -1.69 3.13 14.66
CA TRP A 435 -1.61 4.58 14.86
C TRP A 435 -2.89 5.34 14.47
N ARG A 436 -3.83 4.68 13.77
CA ARG A 436 -5.14 5.26 13.38
C ARG A 436 -6.16 5.42 14.52
N ARG A 437 -5.85 5.04 15.78
CA ARG A 437 -6.78 5.18 16.92
C ARG A 437 -6.56 6.50 17.67
N PRO A 438 -7.63 7.22 18.07
CA PRO A 438 -7.54 8.44 18.88
C PRO A 438 -6.77 8.21 20.19
N ILE A 439 -5.95 9.20 20.58
CA ILE A 439 -5.07 9.18 21.77
C ILE A 439 -5.83 8.75 23.04
N ALA A 440 -7.07 9.19 23.20
CA ALA A 440 -7.89 8.96 24.39
C ALA A 440 -8.36 7.51 24.62
N LYS A 441 -8.16 6.57 23.68
CA LYS A 441 -8.59 5.15 23.82
C LYS A 441 -7.45 4.13 23.77
N ARG A 442 -6.22 4.55 24.08
CA ARG A 442 -5.06 3.65 24.15
C ARG A 442 -4.93 2.99 25.53
N THR A 443 -5.78 2.00 25.83
CA THR A 443 -5.45 0.98 26.84
C THR A 443 -4.65 -0.14 26.17
N MET A 444 -3.36 -0.24 26.49
CA MET A 444 -2.48 -1.30 26.00
C MET A 444 -2.86 -2.65 26.63
N ARG A 445 -3.52 -3.52 25.87
CA ARG A 445 -3.43 -4.98 26.05
C ARG A 445 -2.80 -5.58 24.80
N TYR A 446 -1.58 -6.08 24.93
CA TYR A 446 -0.96 -6.96 23.95
C TYR A 446 -1.75 -8.29 23.90
N PRO A 447 -2.07 -8.85 22.71
CA PRO A 447 -2.37 -10.26 22.59
C PRO A 447 -1.08 -11.05 22.84
N LYS A 448 -1.10 -12.01 23.77
CA LYS A 448 0.07 -12.83 24.13
C LYS A 448 0.51 -13.83 23.05
N ASP A 449 -0.23 -13.97 21.95
CA ASP A 449 0.07 -14.96 20.91
C ASP A 449 0.51 -14.28 19.60
N GLY A 450 1.83 -14.11 19.47
CA GLY A 450 2.52 -13.50 18.33
C GLY A 450 2.54 -14.36 17.06
N LYS A 451 1.38 -14.71 16.50
CA LYS A 451 1.28 -15.29 15.15
C LYS A 451 0.38 -14.46 14.24
N GLY A 452 1.03 -13.61 13.44
CA GLY A 452 0.65 -13.20 12.08
C GLY A 452 -0.74 -12.62 11.90
N VAL A 453 -0.96 -11.34 12.21
CA VAL A 453 -2.24 -10.65 11.92
C VAL A 453 -2.27 -10.02 10.50
N GLU A 454 -1.11 -9.70 9.91
CA GLU A 454 -1.06 -8.93 8.65
C GLU A 454 -0.85 -9.71 7.36
N SER A 455 -0.37 -10.95 7.44
CA SER A 455 -0.47 -11.87 6.30
C SER A 455 -1.91 -12.13 5.87
N ARG A 456 -2.84 -11.89 6.80
CA ARG A 456 -4.25 -12.21 6.64
C ARG A 456 -5.01 -11.17 5.82
N LEU A 457 -4.63 -9.88 5.86
CA LEU A 457 -5.38 -8.82 5.16
C LEU A 457 -5.12 -8.80 3.63
N ALA A 458 -3.92 -9.18 3.18
CA ALA A 458 -3.57 -9.25 1.75
C ALA A 458 -4.13 -10.52 1.07
N ASP A 459 -4.16 -11.64 1.80
CA ASP A 459 -4.93 -12.82 1.40
C ASP A 459 -6.44 -12.52 1.40
N ASP A 460 -6.94 -11.64 2.28
CA ASP A 460 -8.36 -11.28 2.33
C ASP A 460 -8.82 -10.45 1.12
N VAL A 461 -8.03 -9.52 0.57
CA VAL A 461 -8.46 -8.73 -0.62
C VAL A 461 -8.39 -9.54 -1.92
N THR A 462 -7.38 -10.39 -2.07
CA THR A 462 -7.26 -11.28 -3.24
C THR A 462 -8.26 -12.44 -3.20
N ARG A 463 -8.62 -12.95 -2.00
CA ARG A 463 -9.73 -13.92 -1.84
C ARG A 463 -11.11 -13.32 -2.06
N ASN A 464 -11.28 -12.01 -1.90
CA ASN A 464 -12.57 -11.33 -2.02
C ASN A 464 -12.77 -10.57 -3.34
N PHE A 465 -11.83 -10.63 -4.30
CA PHE A 465 -11.97 -9.92 -5.58
C PHE A 465 -13.25 -10.24 -6.35
N PRO A 466 -13.67 -11.52 -6.51
CA PRO A 466 -14.95 -11.84 -7.14
C PRO A 466 -16.17 -11.28 -6.42
N VAL A 467 -16.12 -11.18 -5.08
CA VAL A 467 -17.20 -10.61 -4.27
C VAL A 467 -17.30 -9.11 -4.48
N VAL A 468 -16.16 -8.41 -4.46
CA VAL A 468 -16.11 -6.96 -4.71
C VAL A 468 -16.55 -6.65 -6.14
N SER A 469 -16.06 -7.41 -7.12
CA SER A 469 -16.45 -7.26 -8.53
C SER A 469 -17.96 -7.46 -8.70
N LEU A 470 -18.55 -8.50 -8.10
CA LEU A 470 -19.99 -8.72 -8.11
C LEU A 470 -20.78 -7.51 -7.57
N ILE A 471 -20.36 -6.95 -6.44
CA ILE A 471 -20.99 -5.77 -5.84
C ILE A 471 -20.89 -4.56 -6.78
N CYS A 472 -19.72 -4.30 -7.37
CA CYS A 472 -19.52 -3.21 -8.32
C CYS A 472 -20.43 -3.34 -9.54
N TRP A 473 -20.58 -4.55 -10.11
CA TRP A 473 -21.49 -4.81 -11.22
C TRP A 473 -22.96 -4.55 -10.83
N LEU A 474 -23.39 -5.02 -9.66
CA LEU A 474 -24.76 -4.79 -9.18
C LEU A 474 -25.04 -3.31 -8.91
N LEU A 475 -24.07 -2.56 -8.37
CA LEU A 475 -24.19 -1.11 -8.20
C LEU A 475 -24.32 -0.38 -9.54
N CYS A 476 -23.50 -0.74 -10.53
CA CYS A 476 -23.55 -0.17 -11.87
C CYS A 476 -24.92 -0.40 -12.54
N LEU A 477 -25.45 -1.63 -12.45
CA LEU A 477 -26.76 -1.98 -13.03
C LEU A 477 -27.91 -1.25 -12.32
N ASN A 478 -27.87 -1.11 -10.99
CA ASN A 478 -28.86 -0.34 -10.26
C ASN A 478 -28.80 1.16 -10.61
N LEU A 479 -27.59 1.70 -10.82
CA LEU A 479 -27.43 3.09 -11.27
C LEU A 479 -28.08 3.32 -12.64
N PHE A 480 -27.91 2.40 -13.59
CA PHE A 480 -28.59 2.48 -14.88
C PHE A 480 -30.10 2.40 -14.74
N ASN A 481 -30.63 1.49 -13.92
CA ASN A 481 -32.07 1.42 -13.67
C ASN A 481 -32.64 2.74 -13.14
N ILE A 482 -31.92 3.41 -12.22
CA ILE A 482 -32.32 4.71 -11.68
C ILE A 482 -32.30 5.78 -12.78
N ILE A 483 -31.20 5.90 -13.52
CA ILE A 483 -31.05 6.89 -14.60
C ILE A 483 -32.14 6.71 -15.66
N ASN A 484 -32.38 5.47 -16.09
CA ASN A 484 -33.36 5.15 -17.13
C ASN A 484 -34.78 5.48 -16.70
N ALA A 485 -35.14 5.18 -15.44
CA ALA A 485 -36.45 5.52 -14.90
C ALA A 485 -36.69 7.04 -14.83
N PHE A 486 -35.65 7.85 -14.63
CA PHE A 486 -35.77 9.31 -14.64
C PHE A 486 -35.88 9.91 -16.05
N ILE A 487 -35.14 9.34 -17.02
CA ILE A 487 -35.11 9.87 -18.40
C ILE A 487 -36.34 9.44 -19.19
N TRP A 488 -36.78 8.19 -19.02
CA TRP A 488 -37.93 7.59 -19.74
C TRP A 488 -39.01 7.09 -18.78
N PRO A 489 -39.67 7.97 -18.01
CA PRO A 489 -40.59 7.58 -16.93
C PRO A 489 -41.98 7.10 -17.40
N ASN A 490 -42.37 7.41 -18.64
CA ASN A 490 -43.71 7.19 -19.19
C ASN A 490 -43.62 6.74 -20.66
N ASP A 491 -44.71 6.27 -21.25
CA ASP A 491 -44.78 5.79 -22.64
C ASP A 491 -44.95 6.92 -23.71
N ASP A 492 -44.62 8.17 -23.39
CA ASP A 492 -44.71 9.31 -24.33
C ASP A 492 -43.48 9.40 -25.26
N MET A 493 -43.49 8.57 -26.31
CA MET A 493 -42.35 8.36 -27.21
C MET A 493 -41.91 9.60 -28.02
N ASP A 494 -42.80 10.56 -28.23
CA ASP A 494 -42.55 11.74 -29.09
C ASP A 494 -41.61 12.75 -28.39
N ASN A 495 -41.72 12.86 -27.07
CA ASN A 495 -40.90 13.76 -26.26
C ASN A 495 -39.61 13.12 -25.73
N TRP A 496 -39.42 11.82 -25.94
CA TRP A 496 -38.24 11.11 -25.44
C TRP A 496 -36.95 11.56 -26.12
N TRP A 497 -35.94 11.85 -25.30
CA TRP A 497 -34.56 11.92 -25.76
C TRP A 497 -34.14 10.57 -26.34
N ASN A 498 -33.40 10.63 -27.45
CA ASN A 498 -32.98 9.45 -28.20
C ASN A 498 -31.87 8.64 -27.50
N GLY A 499 -31.35 9.06 -26.35
CA GLY A 499 -30.37 8.25 -25.58
C GLY A 499 -28.95 8.23 -26.16
N ALA A 500 -28.65 9.11 -27.11
CA ALA A 500 -27.35 9.15 -27.79
C ALA A 500 -26.19 9.34 -26.82
N GLY A 501 -25.16 8.49 -26.90
CA GLY A 501 -24.02 8.48 -25.98
C GLY A 501 -24.26 7.64 -24.73
N LEU A 502 -25.37 7.84 -24.02
CA LEU A 502 -25.70 7.05 -22.81
C LEU A 502 -25.99 5.59 -23.18
N CYS A 503 -26.98 5.36 -24.05
CA CYS A 503 -27.37 4.00 -24.43
C CYS A 503 -26.25 3.26 -25.19
N ASP A 504 -25.36 3.98 -25.87
CA ASP A 504 -24.20 3.40 -26.55
C ASP A 504 -23.21 2.73 -25.60
N VAL A 505 -23.04 3.32 -24.42
CA VAL A 505 -22.20 2.76 -23.36
C VAL A 505 -23.00 1.71 -22.59
N GLU A 506 -24.23 2.02 -22.23
CA GLU A 506 -25.06 1.18 -21.37
C GLU A 506 -25.30 -0.20 -21.96
N VAL A 507 -25.66 -0.30 -23.25
CA VAL A 507 -25.87 -1.61 -23.90
C VAL A 507 -24.62 -2.48 -23.91
N LYS A 508 -23.43 -1.88 -24.05
CA LYS A 508 -22.17 -2.63 -23.98
C LYS A 508 -21.93 -3.14 -22.56
N VAL A 509 -22.11 -2.29 -21.55
CA VAL A 509 -21.93 -2.66 -20.13
C VAL A 509 -22.95 -3.71 -19.69
N MET A 510 -24.20 -3.65 -20.16
CA MET A 510 -25.23 -4.67 -19.90
C MET A 510 -24.83 -6.04 -20.46
N ILE A 511 -24.35 -6.10 -21.70
CA ILE A 511 -23.85 -7.36 -22.30
C ILE A 511 -22.69 -7.94 -21.48
N ALA A 512 -21.76 -7.10 -21.03
CA ALA A 512 -20.69 -7.51 -20.15
C ALA A 512 -21.22 -8.14 -18.85
N SER A 513 -22.26 -7.54 -18.28
CA SER A 513 -22.87 -7.96 -17.01
C SER A 513 -23.50 -9.35 -17.09
N TYR A 514 -24.08 -9.74 -18.23
CA TYR A 514 -24.71 -11.05 -18.43
C TYR A 514 -23.73 -12.21 -18.26
N VAL A 515 -22.44 -12.00 -18.57
CA VAL A 515 -21.39 -12.99 -18.32
C VAL A 515 -20.63 -12.73 -17.03
N ALA A 516 -20.47 -11.45 -16.63
CA ALA A 516 -19.73 -11.08 -15.42
C ALA A 516 -20.43 -11.57 -14.15
N VAL A 517 -21.75 -11.42 -14.03
CA VAL A 517 -22.48 -11.82 -12.82
C VAL A 517 -22.39 -13.34 -12.58
N PRO A 518 -22.70 -14.22 -13.56
CA PRO A 518 -22.42 -15.65 -13.45
C PRO A 518 -20.94 -15.98 -13.22
N GLY A 519 -20.02 -15.27 -13.88
CA GLY A 519 -18.58 -15.48 -13.75
C GLY A 519 -18.07 -15.19 -12.34
N ASN A 520 -18.57 -14.12 -11.71
CA ASN A 520 -18.28 -13.82 -10.32
C ASN A 520 -18.81 -14.90 -9.37
N LEU A 521 -20.04 -15.39 -9.58
CA LEU A 521 -20.60 -16.49 -8.78
C LEU A 521 -19.76 -17.77 -8.91
N LEU A 522 -19.35 -18.12 -10.13
CA LEU A 522 -18.46 -19.24 -10.40
C LEU A 522 -17.16 -19.13 -9.58
N CYS A 523 -16.49 -17.97 -9.63
CA CYS A 523 -15.24 -17.75 -8.88
C CYS A 523 -15.46 -17.79 -7.36
N ILE A 524 -16.58 -17.28 -6.85
CA ILE A 524 -16.94 -17.38 -5.42
C ILE A 524 -17.11 -18.84 -5.02
N PHE A 525 -17.93 -19.63 -5.74
CA PHE A 525 -18.15 -21.04 -5.41
C PHE A 525 -16.86 -21.88 -5.54
N ARG A 526 -16.01 -21.59 -6.53
CA ARG A 526 -14.70 -22.23 -6.66
C ARG A 526 -13.81 -21.95 -5.45
N THR A 527 -13.78 -20.70 -5.00
CA THR A 527 -13.00 -20.27 -3.82
C THR A 527 -13.53 -20.94 -2.55
N LEU A 528 -14.85 -20.93 -2.33
CA LEU A 528 -15.49 -21.61 -1.21
C LEU A 528 -15.23 -23.13 -1.23
N ALA A 529 -15.32 -23.76 -2.41
CA ALA A 529 -15.02 -25.18 -2.56
C ALA A 529 -13.57 -25.50 -2.20
N SER A 530 -12.62 -24.66 -2.66
CA SER A 530 -11.20 -24.83 -2.35
C SER A 530 -10.88 -24.62 -0.88
N MET A 531 -11.61 -23.77 -0.17
CA MET A 531 -11.41 -23.53 1.27
C MET A 531 -11.78 -24.74 2.13
N ILE A 532 -12.79 -25.51 1.72
CA ILE A 532 -13.25 -26.71 2.44
C ILE A 532 -12.47 -27.97 1.97
N ASP A 533 -11.39 -27.82 1.21
CA ASP A 533 -10.59 -28.96 0.75
C ASP A 533 -9.57 -29.43 1.79
N THR A 534 -9.93 -30.49 2.52
CA THR A 534 -9.08 -31.06 3.59
C THR A 534 -7.74 -31.62 3.10
N ARG A 535 -7.62 -31.99 1.81
CA ARG A 535 -6.37 -32.52 1.25
C ARG A 535 -5.30 -31.46 1.03
N ARG A 536 -5.68 -30.18 0.98
CA ARG A 536 -4.79 -29.05 0.69
C ARG A 536 -4.72 -28.02 1.82
N ALA A 537 -5.50 -28.22 2.90
CA ALA A 537 -5.60 -27.29 4.02
C ALA A 537 -4.26 -27.05 4.76
N MET A 538 -3.30 -27.98 4.68
CA MET A 538 -2.00 -27.87 5.34
C MET A 538 -0.85 -27.48 4.40
N LEU A 539 -1.10 -27.29 3.10
CA LEU A 539 -0.08 -26.96 2.11
C LEU A 539 -0.19 -25.48 1.72
N VAL A 540 0.84 -24.69 2.04
CA VAL A 540 0.94 -23.30 1.58
C VAL A 540 0.94 -23.30 0.04
N PRO A 541 0.02 -22.58 -0.63
CA PRO A 541 -0.09 -22.63 -2.09
C PRO A 541 1.18 -22.07 -2.74
N SER A 542 1.70 -22.79 -3.73
CA SER A 542 2.89 -22.40 -4.51
C SER A 542 2.67 -21.09 -5.28
N LYS A 543 3.76 -20.37 -5.60
CA LYS A 543 3.69 -19.11 -6.38
C LYS A 543 2.96 -19.30 -7.73
N GLN A 544 3.16 -20.44 -8.40
CA GLN A 544 2.46 -20.78 -9.64
C GLN A 544 0.97 -21.01 -9.42
N GLN A 545 0.59 -21.73 -8.35
CA GLN A 545 -0.82 -21.98 -8.02
C GLN A 545 -1.55 -20.68 -7.66
N ARG A 546 -0.88 -19.76 -6.94
CA ARG A 546 -1.42 -18.43 -6.63
C ARG A 546 -1.67 -17.62 -7.91
N ARG A 547 -0.70 -17.59 -8.83
CA ARG A 547 -0.84 -16.93 -10.14
C ARG A 547 -1.97 -17.53 -10.98
N TRP A 548 -2.10 -18.86 -10.98
CA TRP A 548 -3.18 -19.54 -11.68
C TRP A 548 -4.56 -19.20 -11.11
N ASN A 549 -4.68 -19.17 -9.78
CA ASN A 549 -5.94 -18.81 -9.13
C ASN A 549 -6.35 -17.37 -9.45
N ILE A 550 -5.42 -16.42 -9.36
CA ILE A 550 -5.64 -15.02 -9.75
C ILE A 550 -5.99 -14.93 -11.25
N GLY A 551 -5.32 -15.72 -12.10
CA GLY A 551 -5.58 -15.76 -13.54
C GLY A 551 -7.02 -16.19 -13.87
N ILE A 552 -7.54 -17.23 -13.19
CA ILE A 552 -8.93 -17.66 -13.37
C ILE A 552 -9.91 -16.58 -12.90
N ASP A 553 -9.65 -15.96 -11.76
CA ASP A 553 -10.55 -14.94 -11.22
C ASP A 553 -10.58 -13.71 -12.16
N MET A 554 -9.42 -13.29 -12.69
CA MET A 554 -9.34 -12.23 -13.71
C MET A 554 -10.00 -12.61 -15.04
N LEU A 555 -9.91 -13.89 -15.44
CA LEU A 555 -10.52 -14.38 -16.67
C LEU A 555 -12.04 -14.16 -16.65
N PHE A 556 -12.72 -14.64 -15.61
CA PHE A 556 -14.19 -14.59 -15.54
C PHE A 556 -14.73 -13.25 -15.04
N CYS A 557 -14.02 -12.54 -14.16
CA CYS A 557 -14.50 -11.28 -13.60
C CYS A 557 -14.21 -10.06 -14.50
N VAL A 558 -13.21 -10.14 -15.39
CA VAL A 558 -12.75 -8.98 -16.20
C VAL A 558 -12.59 -9.32 -17.68
N ILE A 559 -11.77 -10.32 -18.02
CA ILE A 559 -11.38 -10.57 -19.43
C ILE A 559 -12.59 -10.98 -20.27
N VAL A 560 -13.35 -11.99 -19.83
CA VAL A 560 -14.54 -12.48 -20.55
C VAL A 560 -15.59 -11.36 -20.72
N PRO A 561 -15.96 -10.57 -19.68
CA PRO A 561 -16.83 -9.41 -19.86
C PRO A 561 -16.32 -8.39 -20.87
N VAL A 562 -15.03 -8.04 -20.83
CA VAL A 562 -14.44 -7.08 -21.80
C VAL A 562 -14.48 -7.63 -23.23
N VAL A 563 -14.21 -8.92 -23.41
CA VAL A 563 -14.33 -9.58 -24.73
C VAL A 563 -15.78 -9.58 -25.19
N ALA A 564 -16.75 -9.84 -24.32
CA ALA A 564 -18.17 -9.78 -24.65
C ALA A 564 -18.60 -8.37 -25.10
N MET A 565 -18.11 -7.32 -24.44
CA MET A 565 -18.34 -5.93 -24.86
C MET A 565 -17.78 -5.64 -26.25
N ALA A 566 -16.54 -6.04 -26.50
CA ALA A 566 -15.84 -5.78 -27.76
C ALA A 566 -16.50 -6.54 -28.93
N THR A 567 -16.91 -7.79 -28.68
CA THR A 567 -17.53 -8.65 -29.71
C THR A 567 -19.01 -8.37 -29.94
N HIS A 568 -19.67 -7.60 -29.06
CA HIS A 568 -21.10 -7.27 -29.20
C HIS A 568 -21.47 -6.68 -30.56
N ILE A 569 -20.59 -5.90 -31.19
CA ILE A 569 -20.87 -5.31 -32.52
C ILE A 569 -21.16 -6.38 -33.60
N VAL A 570 -20.67 -7.61 -33.44
CA VAL A 570 -20.84 -8.66 -34.45
C VAL A 570 -22.28 -9.13 -34.56
N TYR A 571 -22.99 -9.24 -33.44
CA TYR A 571 -24.34 -9.81 -33.35
C TYR A 571 -25.40 -8.76 -32.98
N GLN A 572 -25.09 -7.48 -33.20
CA GLN A 572 -25.93 -6.34 -32.86
C GLN A 572 -26.78 -5.91 -34.07
N ALA A 573 -28.11 -6.08 -34.00
CA ALA A 573 -29.01 -5.78 -35.12
C ALA A 573 -29.33 -4.29 -35.28
N SER A 574 -29.36 -3.53 -34.18
CA SER A 574 -29.49 -2.07 -34.19
C SER A 574 -28.68 -1.46 -33.06
N ARG A 575 -28.41 -0.15 -33.14
CA ARG A 575 -27.58 0.56 -32.16
C ARG A 575 -28.05 0.35 -30.72
N TYR A 576 -29.36 0.43 -30.47
CA TYR A 576 -30.05 0.02 -29.24
C TYR A 576 -31.56 0.18 -29.45
N ILE A 577 -32.36 -0.36 -28.53
CA ILE A 577 -33.81 -0.16 -28.46
C ILE A 577 -34.12 0.65 -27.21
N LEU A 578 -35.05 1.59 -27.30
CA LEU A 578 -35.59 2.33 -26.18
C LEU A 578 -36.96 1.76 -25.80
N VAL A 579 -37.09 1.31 -24.55
CA VAL A 579 -38.34 0.82 -23.99
C VAL A 579 -38.76 1.73 -22.85
N GLY A 580 -40.04 2.12 -22.81
CA GLY A 580 -40.58 2.94 -21.71
C GLY A 580 -40.29 2.31 -20.34
N ILE A 581 -40.03 3.13 -19.32
CA ILE A 581 -39.70 2.71 -17.93
C ILE A 581 -38.34 1.99 -17.81
N SER A 582 -37.99 1.12 -18.75
CA SER A 582 -36.78 0.28 -18.74
C SER A 582 -35.56 0.98 -19.34
N GLY A 583 -35.77 1.94 -20.23
CA GLY A 583 -34.75 2.73 -20.92
C GLY A 583 -34.02 1.96 -22.02
N CYS A 584 -32.69 1.95 -21.95
CA CYS A 584 -31.84 1.34 -22.97
C CYS A 584 -31.90 -0.20 -22.90
N VAL A 585 -32.13 -0.85 -24.06
CA VAL A 585 -32.19 -2.32 -24.21
C VAL A 585 -31.32 -2.79 -25.38
N ASN A 586 -30.73 -3.97 -25.23
CA ASN A 586 -29.90 -4.60 -26.25
C ASN A 586 -30.73 -5.10 -27.44
N SER A 587 -30.18 -4.97 -28.65
CA SER A 587 -30.79 -5.44 -29.89
C SER A 587 -29.91 -6.54 -30.51
N PHE A 588 -30.45 -7.76 -30.60
CA PHE A 588 -29.74 -8.93 -31.10
C PHE A 588 -30.16 -9.27 -32.53
N ASP A 589 -29.22 -9.74 -33.34
CA ASP A 589 -29.50 -10.32 -34.66
C ASP A 589 -30.17 -11.69 -34.51
N GLU A 590 -31.15 -12.01 -35.36
CA GLU A 590 -31.94 -13.25 -35.27
C GLU A 590 -31.22 -14.46 -35.93
N SER A 591 -29.91 -14.36 -36.17
CA SER A 591 -29.10 -15.46 -36.67
C SER A 591 -28.56 -16.35 -35.55
N TRP A 592 -28.11 -17.54 -35.96
CA TRP A 592 -27.41 -18.50 -35.08
C TRP A 592 -26.16 -17.91 -34.38
N VAL A 593 -25.59 -16.81 -34.90
CA VAL A 593 -24.40 -16.17 -34.34
C VAL A 593 -24.71 -15.57 -32.95
N SER A 594 -25.89 -14.98 -32.75
CA SER A 594 -26.32 -14.45 -31.45
C SER A 594 -26.44 -15.53 -30.38
N LEU A 595 -26.89 -16.72 -30.75
CA LEU A 595 -26.94 -17.87 -29.84
C LEU A 595 -25.53 -18.26 -29.37
N ILE A 596 -24.58 -18.41 -30.31
CA ILE A 596 -23.23 -18.89 -30.03
C ILE A 596 -22.39 -17.84 -29.30
N LEU A 597 -22.52 -16.57 -29.63
CA LEU A 597 -21.68 -15.51 -29.06
C LEU A 597 -22.27 -14.85 -27.81
N ALA A 598 -23.60 -14.86 -27.64
CA ALA A 598 -24.25 -14.16 -26.53
C ALA A 598 -25.03 -15.08 -25.59
N TRP A 599 -26.05 -15.78 -26.09
CA TRP A 599 -27.06 -16.38 -25.21
C TRP A 599 -26.60 -17.64 -24.47
N ILE A 600 -25.74 -18.46 -25.07
CA ILE A 600 -25.36 -19.76 -24.47
C ILE A 600 -24.39 -19.62 -23.28
N TRP A 601 -23.51 -18.61 -23.29
CA TRP A 601 -22.42 -18.49 -22.33
C TRP A 601 -22.86 -18.23 -20.89
N PRO A 602 -23.81 -17.32 -20.59
CA PRO A 602 -24.32 -17.14 -19.23
C PRO A 602 -24.84 -18.45 -18.63
N LEU A 603 -25.57 -19.25 -19.41
CA LEU A 603 -26.08 -20.55 -18.97
C LEU A 603 -24.95 -21.55 -18.71
N VAL A 604 -23.98 -21.66 -19.62
CA VAL A 604 -22.80 -22.53 -19.44
C VAL A 604 -22.04 -22.17 -18.16
N ILE A 605 -21.79 -20.88 -17.91
CA ILE A 605 -21.09 -20.42 -16.71
C ILE A 605 -21.91 -20.74 -15.45
N CYS A 606 -23.23 -20.53 -15.48
CA CYS A 606 -24.13 -20.90 -14.38
C CYS A 606 -24.12 -22.41 -14.08
N LEU A 607 -24.03 -23.28 -15.10
CA LEU A 607 -23.93 -24.74 -14.91
C LEU A 607 -22.60 -25.13 -14.23
N ILE A 608 -21.49 -24.51 -14.63
CA ILE A 608 -20.19 -24.72 -13.97
C ILE A 608 -20.24 -24.21 -12.52
N ALA A 609 -20.87 -23.06 -12.28
CA ALA A 609 -21.10 -22.55 -10.92
C ALA A 609 -21.95 -23.53 -10.09
N GLY A 610 -22.99 -24.12 -10.70
CA GLY A 610 -23.82 -25.17 -10.10
C GLY A 610 -23.04 -26.42 -9.69
N TYR A 611 -22.07 -26.85 -10.51
CA TYR A 611 -21.15 -27.93 -10.14
C TYR A 611 -20.33 -27.59 -8.88
N TYR A 612 -19.70 -26.41 -8.83
CA TYR A 612 -18.93 -26.00 -7.65
C TYR A 612 -19.81 -25.77 -6.41
N CYS A 613 -21.01 -25.22 -6.59
CA CYS A 613 -22.00 -25.10 -5.53
C CYS A 613 -22.37 -26.47 -4.94
N SER A 614 -22.65 -27.46 -5.81
CA SER A 614 -22.93 -28.84 -5.38
C SER A 614 -21.75 -29.45 -4.64
N LEU A 615 -20.52 -29.17 -5.06
CA LEU A 615 -19.30 -29.60 -4.38
C LEU A 615 -19.16 -28.96 -2.99
N VAL A 616 -19.50 -27.67 -2.83
CA VAL A 616 -19.52 -27.00 -1.53
C VAL A 616 -20.57 -27.63 -0.62
N VAL A 617 -21.80 -27.83 -1.10
CA VAL A 617 -22.88 -28.48 -0.32
C VAL A 617 -22.47 -29.88 0.13
N TYR A 618 -21.93 -30.69 -0.78
CA TYR A 618 -21.42 -32.02 -0.47
C TYR A 618 -20.35 -32.00 0.62
N ARG A 619 -19.36 -31.11 0.50
CA ARG A 619 -18.27 -30.98 1.49
C ARG A 619 -18.76 -30.43 2.82
N LEU A 620 -19.67 -29.45 2.82
CA LEU A 620 -20.31 -28.93 4.03
C LEU A 620 -21.09 -30.02 4.75
N HIS A 621 -21.82 -30.86 4.02
CA HIS A 621 -22.58 -31.96 4.61
C HIS A 621 -21.66 -33.05 5.18
N ARG A 622 -20.64 -33.47 4.41
CA ARG A 622 -19.68 -34.51 4.80
C ARG A 622 -18.83 -34.11 6.01
N TYR A 623 -18.39 -32.85 6.08
CA TYR A 623 -17.48 -32.36 7.12
C TYR A 623 -18.18 -31.43 8.14
N ARG A 624 -19.51 -31.48 8.26
CA ARG A 624 -20.31 -30.57 9.13
C ARG A 624 -19.82 -30.50 10.57
N ASN A 625 -19.32 -31.60 11.12
CA ASN A 625 -18.84 -31.69 12.51
C ASN A 625 -17.41 -31.17 12.68
N GLN A 626 -16.60 -31.13 11.62
CA GLN A 626 -15.21 -30.67 11.60
C GLN A 626 -15.05 -29.32 10.89
N PHE A 627 -16.14 -28.71 10.46
CA PHE A 627 -16.16 -27.52 9.62
C PHE A 627 -15.48 -26.31 10.29
N GLY A 628 -15.69 -26.13 11.60
CA GLY A 628 -15.04 -25.07 12.37
C GLY A 628 -13.53 -25.20 12.36
N ASP A 629 -13.03 -26.43 12.56
CA ASP A 629 -11.60 -26.73 12.61
C ASP A 629 -10.94 -26.61 11.24
N ILE A 630 -11.64 -27.04 10.17
CA ILE A 630 -11.17 -26.93 8.78
C ILE A 630 -11.04 -25.45 8.37
N LEU A 631 -11.99 -24.59 8.75
CA LEU A 631 -11.93 -23.15 8.49
C LEU A 631 -10.80 -22.46 9.26
N GLN A 632 -10.52 -22.90 10.49
CA GLN A 632 -9.37 -22.42 11.26
C GLN A 632 -8.05 -22.87 10.64
N ALA A 633 -7.98 -24.11 10.15
CA ALA A 633 -6.79 -24.65 9.50
C ALA A 633 -6.53 -24.04 8.11
N SER A 634 -7.57 -23.65 7.35
CA SER A 634 -7.44 -23.05 6.01
C SER A 634 -6.91 -21.62 5.98
N ASN A 635 -6.42 -21.11 7.13
CA ASN A 635 -5.83 -19.79 7.31
C ASN A 635 -6.71 -18.67 6.73
N SER A 636 -8.03 -18.84 6.80
CA SER A 636 -9.02 -17.89 6.31
C SER A 636 -9.62 -17.12 7.49
N ASN A 637 -9.56 -15.79 7.46
CA ASN A 637 -10.25 -14.90 8.41
C ASN A 637 -11.80 -14.99 8.34
N LEU A 638 -12.33 -15.97 7.62
CA LEU A 638 -13.75 -16.25 7.51
C LEU A 638 -14.22 -17.07 8.70
N ASN A 639 -14.89 -16.40 9.64
CA ASN A 639 -15.62 -17.08 10.70
C ASN A 639 -16.82 -17.85 10.09
N LYS A 640 -17.30 -18.90 10.78
CA LYS A 640 -18.43 -19.75 10.36
C LYS A 640 -19.65 -18.93 9.89
N SER A 641 -19.97 -17.85 10.59
CA SER A 641 -21.06 -16.94 10.23
C SER A 641 -20.83 -16.20 8.90
N ARG A 642 -19.61 -15.69 8.66
CA ARG A 642 -19.27 -14.96 7.42
C ARG A 642 -19.27 -15.89 6.21
N PHE A 643 -18.69 -17.08 6.37
CA PHE A 643 -18.73 -18.11 5.33
C PHE A 643 -20.17 -18.46 4.96
N MET A 644 -21.02 -18.74 5.95
CA MET A 644 -22.41 -19.14 5.71
C MET A 644 -23.24 -18.04 5.07
N ARG A 645 -23.06 -16.77 5.46
CA ARG A 645 -23.73 -15.63 4.83
C ARG A 645 -23.33 -15.46 3.37
N LEU A 646 -22.03 -15.55 3.08
CA LEU A 646 -21.52 -15.46 1.71
C LEU A 646 -22.01 -16.63 0.84
N PHE A 647 -21.96 -17.86 1.38
CA PHE A 647 -22.50 -19.04 0.70
C PHE A 647 -24.01 -18.90 0.45
N LEU A 648 -24.79 -18.48 1.45
CA LEU A 648 -26.24 -18.31 1.32
C LEU A 648 -26.60 -17.25 0.28
N LEU A 649 -25.90 -16.11 0.28
CA LEU A 649 -26.05 -15.08 -0.76
C LEU A 649 -25.82 -15.70 -2.14
N SER A 650 -24.64 -16.27 -2.38
CA SER A 650 -24.28 -16.81 -3.69
C SER A 650 -25.20 -17.96 -4.11
N PHE A 651 -25.65 -18.78 -3.15
CA PHE A 651 -26.59 -19.87 -3.39
C PHE A 651 -27.97 -19.37 -3.85
N ILE A 652 -28.53 -18.36 -3.17
CA ILE A 652 -29.82 -17.78 -3.55
C ILE A 652 -29.72 -17.10 -4.92
N VAL A 653 -28.66 -16.32 -5.17
CA VAL A 653 -28.46 -15.71 -6.50
C VAL A 653 -28.37 -16.79 -7.59
N LEU A 654 -27.64 -17.88 -7.34
CA LEU A 654 -27.51 -18.97 -8.31
C LEU A 654 -28.85 -19.68 -8.57
N LEU A 655 -29.63 -19.95 -7.52
CA LEU A 655 -30.96 -20.56 -7.65
C LEU A 655 -31.94 -19.67 -8.42
N ALA A 656 -31.82 -18.35 -8.30
CA ALA A 656 -32.64 -17.41 -9.05
C ALA A 656 -32.19 -17.28 -10.51
N ILE A 657 -30.89 -17.16 -10.76
CA ILE A 657 -30.35 -16.86 -12.10
C ILE A 657 -30.39 -18.08 -13.02
N LEU A 658 -30.17 -19.30 -12.52
CA LEU A 658 -30.07 -20.50 -13.37
C LEU A 658 -31.38 -20.81 -14.13
N PRO A 659 -32.58 -20.80 -13.50
CA PRO A 659 -33.84 -20.96 -14.22
C PRO A 659 -34.12 -19.81 -15.18
N VAL A 660 -33.83 -18.57 -14.77
CA VAL A 660 -34.02 -17.38 -15.62
C VAL A 660 -33.16 -17.48 -16.88
N GLN A 661 -31.87 -17.82 -16.76
CA GLN A 661 -30.99 -17.97 -17.93
C GLN A 661 -31.42 -19.13 -18.83
N THR A 662 -31.93 -20.22 -18.24
CA THR A 662 -32.49 -21.35 -19.02
C THR A 662 -33.71 -20.89 -19.82
N TYR A 663 -34.63 -20.15 -19.19
CA TYR A 663 -35.81 -19.59 -19.83
C TYR A 663 -35.44 -18.57 -20.92
N VAL A 664 -34.47 -17.68 -20.66
CA VAL A 664 -33.98 -16.68 -21.62
C VAL A 664 -33.41 -17.36 -22.86
N VAL A 665 -32.56 -18.37 -22.70
CA VAL A 665 -32.02 -19.11 -23.85
C VAL A 665 -33.14 -19.80 -24.62
N TYR A 666 -34.06 -20.47 -23.94
CA TYR A 666 -35.21 -21.11 -24.58
C TYR A 666 -36.05 -20.12 -25.39
N LYS A 667 -36.43 -18.98 -24.79
CA LYS A 667 -37.25 -17.97 -25.45
C LYS A 667 -36.57 -17.27 -26.60
N ASN A 668 -35.28 -16.94 -26.48
CA ASN A 668 -34.55 -16.35 -27.60
C ASN A 668 -34.38 -17.34 -28.77
N ILE A 669 -34.19 -18.64 -28.49
CA ILE A 669 -34.19 -19.66 -29.56
C ILE A 669 -35.57 -19.75 -30.22
N GLU A 670 -36.66 -19.84 -29.43
CA GLU A 670 -38.03 -19.93 -29.94
C GLU A 670 -38.40 -18.73 -30.81
N LEU A 671 -38.06 -17.52 -30.36
CA LEU A 671 -38.40 -16.26 -31.06
C LEU A 671 -37.57 -16.02 -32.32
N SER A 672 -36.33 -16.52 -32.39
CA SER A 672 -35.46 -16.33 -33.56
C SER A 672 -35.64 -17.39 -34.65
N LEU A 673 -36.51 -18.40 -34.45
CA LEU A 673 -36.77 -19.40 -35.49
C LEU A 673 -37.78 -18.87 -36.53
N PRO A 674 -37.55 -19.08 -37.84
CA PRO A 674 -36.39 -19.76 -38.44
C PRO A 674 -35.14 -18.85 -38.53
N TRP A 675 -33.96 -19.35 -38.15
CA TRP A 675 -32.72 -18.59 -38.25
C TRP A 675 -32.37 -18.27 -39.70
N HIS A 676 -31.98 -17.02 -39.94
CA HIS A 676 -31.38 -16.63 -41.21
C HIS A 676 -29.86 -16.83 -41.22
N SER A 677 -29.27 -16.91 -42.42
CA SER A 677 -27.82 -16.89 -42.58
C SER A 677 -27.25 -15.55 -42.14
N TYR A 678 -26.20 -15.57 -41.32
CA TYR A 678 -25.53 -14.35 -40.87
C TYR A 678 -24.87 -13.60 -42.03
N SER A 679 -25.09 -12.28 -42.08
CA SER A 679 -24.42 -11.39 -43.03
C SER A 679 -24.21 -10.02 -42.39
N TRP A 680 -22.97 -9.54 -42.35
CA TRP A 680 -22.62 -8.23 -41.79
C TRP A 680 -23.42 -7.09 -42.42
N ARG A 681 -23.66 -7.15 -43.73
CA ARG A 681 -24.40 -6.11 -44.48
C ARG A 681 -25.89 -6.08 -44.14
N VAL A 682 -26.45 -7.22 -43.73
CA VAL A 682 -27.85 -7.33 -43.31
C VAL A 682 -27.99 -6.83 -41.87
N ALA A 683 -27.11 -7.28 -40.97
CA ALA A 683 -27.09 -6.84 -39.58
C ALA A 683 -26.79 -5.33 -39.45
N HIS A 684 -25.89 -4.78 -40.27
CA HIS A 684 -25.51 -3.36 -40.28
C HIS A 684 -26.03 -2.63 -41.52
N GLY A 685 -27.31 -2.85 -41.84
CA GLY A 685 -27.98 -2.20 -42.96
C GLY A 685 -28.17 -0.68 -42.77
N PRO A 686 -28.76 0.01 -43.76
CA PRO A 686 -28.94 1.47 -43.73
C PRO A 686 -29.83 1.96 -42.57
N TYR A 687 -30.66 1.09 -42.00
CA TYR A 687 -31.52 1.39 -40.85
C TYR A 687 -30.88 1.11 -39.48
N TRP A 688 -29.63 0.64 -39.41
CA TRP A 688 -28.96 0.30 -38.15
C TRP A 688 -28.88 1.48 -37.16
N ASN A 689 -28.73 2.69 -37.68
CA ASN A 689 -28.72 3.93 -36.89
C ASN A 689 -30.12 4.44 -36.49
N LYS A 690 -31.20 3.81 -36.97
CA LYS A 690 -32.57 4.20 -36.63
C LYS A 690 -32.94 3.59 -35.27
N ILE A 691 -33.10 4.44 -34.27
CA ILE A 691 -33.44 4.04 -32.90
C ILE A 691 -34.92 3.68 -32.85
N GLN A 692 -35.21 2.45 -32.40
CA GLN A 692 -36.58 1.98 -32.22
C GLN A 692 -37.04 2.33 -30.81
N LYS A 693 -38.19 3.01 -30.69
CA LYS A 693 -38.86 3.34 -29.44
C LYS A 693 -40.09 2.45 -29.30
N ILE A 694 -40.21 1.73 -28.19
CA ILE A 694 -41.29 0.77 -27.93
C ILE A 694 -41.96 1.15 -26.59
N PRO A 695 -43.29 1.31 -26.54
CA PRO A 695 -43.99 1.57 -25.28
C PRO A 695 -43.97 0.30 -24.41
N SER A 696 -43.82 0.47 -23.11
CA SER A 696 -43.77 -0.61 -22.14
C SER A 696 -45.15 -1.16 -21.76
N GLY A 697 -46.21 -0.38 -21.97
CA GLY A 697 -47.55 -0.75 -21.54
C GLY A 697 -47.72 -0.77 -20.02
N GLY A 698 -46.80 -0.12 -19.29
CA GLY A 698 -46.77 -0.08 -17.82
C GLY A 698 -45.96 -1.21 -17.18
N ASP A 699 -45.48 -2.19 -17.96
CA ASP A 699 -44.71 -3.32 -17.43
C ASP A 699 -43.21 -3.22 -17.79
N PRO A 700 -42.31 -3.03 -16.81
CA PRO A 700 -40.88 -2.99 -17.07
C PRO A 700 -40.33 -4.37 -17.41
N PHE A 701 -39.23 -4.40 -18.17
CA PHE A 701 -38.58 -5.64 -18.58
C PHE A 701 -38.06 -6.43 -17.35
N PHE A 702 -38.21 -7.76 -17.38
CA PHE A 702 -37.93 -8.61 -16.21
C PHE A 702 -36.46 -8.56 -15.74
N ASP A 703 -35.53 -8.21 -16.63
CA ASP A 703 -34.09 -8.11 -16.33
C ASP A 703 -33.76 -7.00 -15.32
N ARG A 704 -34.62 -5.98 -15.20
CA ARG A 704 -34.45 -4.84 -14.30
C ARG A 704 -34.66 -5.20 -12.82
N TRP A 705 -35.48 -6.19 -12.54
CA TRP A 705 -35.79 -6.61 -11.17
C TRP A 705 -34.67 -7.40 -10.50
N PHE A 706 -33.86 -8.10 -11.29
CA PHE A 706 -32.74 -8.89 -10.77
C PHE A 706 -31.70 -8.08 -9.97
N PRO A 707 -31.12 -6.98 -10.49
CA PRO A 707 -30.15 -6.18 -9.74
C PRO A 707 -30.77 -5.49 -8.52
N ILE A 708 -32.06 -5.10 -8.58
CA ILE A 708 -32.79 -4.49 -7.46
C ILE A 708 -32.95 -5.51 -6.33
N ALA A 709 -33.47 -6.70 -6.62
CA ALA A 709 -33.65 -7.78 -5.65
C ALA A 709 -32.29 -8.22 -5.05
N SER A 710 -31.25 -8.31 -5.88
CA SER A 710 -29.89 -8.63 -5.43
C SER A 710 -29.32 -7.56 -4.49
N GLY A 711 -29.62 -6.28 -4.72
CA GLY A 711 -29.24 -5.17 -3.85
C GLY A 711 -29.86 -5.26 -2.45
N PHE A 712 -31.18 -5.51 -2.37
CA PHE A 712 -31.86 -5.74 -1.09
C PHE A 712 -31.30 -6.97 -0.35
N MET A 713 -31.02 -8.06 -1.07
CA MET A 713 -30.46 -9.26 -0.45
C MET A 713 -29.05 -9.04 0.11
N LEU A 714 -28.21 -8.29 -0.59
CA LEU A 714 -26.90 -7.86 -0.09
C LEU A 714 -27.03 -7.04 1.20
N PHE A 715 -27.96 -6.07 1.22
CA PHE A 715 -28.22 -5.25 2.40
C PHE A 715 -28.71 -6.08 3.59
N ILE A 716 -29.61 -7.04 3.39
CA ILE A 716 -30.12 -7.90 4.47
C ILE A 716 -29.00 -8.78 5.06
N LEU A 717 -28.19 -9.42 4.21
CA LEU A 717 -27.17 -10.37 4.67
C LEU A 717 -25.92 -9.70 5.27
N PHE A 718 -25.56 -8.52 4.77
CA PHE A 718 -24.32 -7.81 5.17
C PHE A 718 -24.56 -6.48 5.89
N GLY A 719 -25.64 -5.75 5.59
CA GLY A 719 -26.01 -4.47 6.23
C GLY A 719 -26.57 -4.61 7.66
N CYS A 720 -27.26 -5.71 7.97
CA CYS A 720 -27.80 -5.98 9.32
C CYS A 720 -26.83 -6.78 10.23
N GLY A 721 -25.54 -6.88 9.88
CA GLY A 721 -24.55 -7.63 10.67
C GLY A 721 -24.08 -6.89 11.94
N ARG A 722 -23.66 -7.66 12.97
CA ARG A 722 -23.00 -7.16 14.19
C ARG A 722 -21.76 -6.28 13.93
N ASP A 723 -21.14 -6.44 12.75
CA ASP A 723 -19.98 -5.67 12.30
C ASP A 723 -20.38 -4.30 11.69
N ALA A 724 -21.54 -4.20 11.02
CA ALA A 724 -22.05 -2.94 10.45
C ALA A 724 -22.65 -2.03 11.55
N SER A 725 -23.34 -2.63 12.53
CA SER A 725 -23.88 -1.91 13.70
C SER A 725 -22.78 -1.29 14.57
N ARG A 726 -21.59 -1.89 14.64
CA ARG A 726 -20.41 -1.31 15.32
C ARG A 726 -19.86 -0.06 14.62
N ILE A 727 -20.02 0.04 13.30
CA ILE A 727 -19.57 1.20 12.52
C ILE A 727 -20.58 2.35 12.70
N THR A 728 -21.89 2.06 12.63
CA THR A 728 -22.94 3.08 12.87
C THR A 728 -22.99 3.58 14.31
N CYS A 729 -22.70 2.72 15.30
CA CYS A 729 -22.59 3.14 16.71
C CYS A 729 -21.32 3.96 17.02
N ALA A 730 -20.28 3.90 16.17
CA ALA A 730 -19.07 4.70 16.34
C ALA A 730 -19.27 6.18 15.93
N GLU A 731 -20.28 6.47 15.11
CA GLU A 731 -20.56 7.82 14.59
C GLU A 731 -21.64 8.57 15.39
N ASN A 732 -22.41 7.91 16.26
CA ASN A 732 -23.48 8.56 17.03
C ASN A 732 -23.62 8.02 18.48
N PRO A 733 -22.94 8.62 19.48
CA PRO A 733 -22.88 8.10 20.85
C PRO A 733 -24.22 8.18 21.62
N ALA A 734 -25.20 8.95 21.15
CA ALA A 734 -26.52 9.07 21.79
C ALA A 734 -27.41 7.82 21.62
N ALA A 735 -27.22 7.03 20.55
CA ALA A 735 -27.98 5.81 20.30
C ALA A 735 -27.46 4.59 21.09
N ALA A 736 -26.27 4.68 21.69
CA ALA A 736 -25.66 3.59 22.44
C ALA A 736 -26.37 3.28 23.77
N ASN A 737 -26.92 4.31 24.44
CA ASN A 737 -27.53 4.15 25.76
C ASN A 737 -28.91 3.49 25.76
N SER A 738 -29.61 3.44 24.62
CA SER A 738 -30.94 2.82 24.54
C SER A 738 -30.91 1.34 24.18
N ILE A 739 -29.84 0.87 23.50
CA ILE A 739 -29.74 -0.53 23.03
C ILE A 739 -29.02 -1.41 24.05
N ASP A 740 -28.01 -0.88 24.77
CA ASP A 740 -27.25 -1.66 25.76
C ASP A 740 -28.11 -2.09 26.97
N ARG A 741 -29.07 -1.24 27.38
CA ARG A 741 -30.00 -1.57 28.48
C ARG A 741 -30.98 -2.70 28.14
N SER A 742 -31.24 -2.97 26.85
CA SER A 742 -32.17 -4.02 26.45
C SER A 742 -31.51 -5.39 26.27
N SER A 743 -30.19 -5.45 26.08
CA SER A 743 -29.47 -6.73 25.86
C SER A 743 -28.78 -7.27 27.12
N ASP A 744 -28.37 -6.42 28.06
CA ASP A 744 -27.71 -6.87 29.29
C ASP A 744 -28.67 -7.58 30.27
N ASP A 745 -29.99 -7.36 30.15
CA ASP A 745 -31.00 -8.01 30.98
C ASP A 745 -31.32 -9.46 30.56
N ILE A 746 -30.79 -9.95 29.42
CA ILE A 746 -31.12 -11.27 28.87
C ILE A 746 -30.03 -12.34 29.11
N GLU A 747 -28.79 -11.99 29.44
CA GLU A 747 -27.67 -12.96 29.50
C GLU A 747 -27.07 -13.27 30.89
N LYS A 748 -27.60 -12.71 32.00
CA LYS A 748 -27.18 -13.13 33.36
C LYS A 748 -28.13 -14.14 33.99
N GLY A 749 -28.04 -15.39 33.53
CA GLY A 749 -28.49 -16.55 34.31
C GLY A 749 -27.40 -17.00 35.29
N SER A 750 -27.38 -16.44 36.50
CA SER A 750 -26.60 -16.99 37.62
C SER A 750 -27.43 -18.00 38.43
N VAL A 751 -26.80 -19.14 38.71
CA VAL A 751 -27.33 -20.35 39.34
C VAL A 751 -27.78 -20.15 40.79
N SER A 752 -28.97 -20.65 41.15
CA SER A 752 -29.29 -21.14 42.51
C SER A 752 -30.30 -22.30 42.45
N SER A 753 -30.12 -23.33 43.28
CA SER A 753 -31.01 -24.51 43.44
C SER A 753 -31.92 -24.37 44.68
N PRO A 754 -32.81 -25.34 44.99
CA PRO A 754 -34.08 -25.63 44.31
C PRO A 754 -35.28 -25.57 45.29
N LYS A 755 -36.53 -25.38 44.80
CA LYS A 755 -37.76 -25.87 45.45
C LYS A 755 -38.96 -25.86 44.48
N PRO A 756 -39.98 -26.73 44.69
CA PRO A 756 -40.86 -27.22 43.64
C PRO A 756 -42.15 -26.42 43.55
N GLN A 757 -42.74 -26.32 42.34
CA GLN A 757 -44.15 -26.67 42.08
C GLN A 757 -44.62 -26.29 40.66
N ARG A 758 -45.42 -27.23 40.12
CA ARG A 758 -46.57 -27.09 39.20
C ARG A 758 -46.43 -26.25 37.93
N GLY A 759 -46.16 -26.98 36.84
CA GLY A 759 -47.16 -27.28 35.81
C GLY A 759 -47.85 -26.12 35.12
N GLN A 760 -47.52 -25.93 33.84
CA GLN A 760 -48.53 -25.88 32.77
C GLN A 760 -47.85 -26.13 31.43
N ASP A 761 -48.40 -27.10 30.71
CA ASP A 761 -48.11 -27.40 29.31
C ASP A 761 -48.41 -26.19 28.41
N MET A 762 -47.60 -26.01 27.36
CA MET A 762 -48.15 -25.95 26.00
C MET A 762 -47.07 -26.14 24.94
N SER A 763 -47.29 -27.20 24.15
CA SER A 763 -46.49 -27.67 23.04
C SER A 763 -46.94 -27.07 21.70
N TRP A 764 -45.99 -26.64 20.86
CA TRP A 764 -45.97 -26.69 19.37
C TRP A 764 -44.76 -25.85 18.92
N LEU A 765 -43.82 -26.21 18.02
CA LEU A 765 -43.70 -27.18 16.94
C LEU A 765 -42.23 -27.64 16.85
N LYS A 766 -42.00 -28.94 16.62
CA LYS A 766 -40.70 -29.55 16.33
C LYS A 766 -40.51 -29.80 14.83
N HIS A 767 -39.24 -29.74 14.43
CA HIS A 767 -38.53 -30.17 13.21
C HIS A 767 -39.16 -31.26 12.30
N PRO A 768 -38.72 -31.31 11.02
CA PRO A 768 -38.84 -32.50 10.18
C PRO A 768 -37.47 -32.97 9.63
N TRP A 769 -36.61 -33.64 10.41
CA TRP A 769 -35.51 -34.47 9.85
C TRP A 769 -35.10 -35.57 10.83
N SER A 770 -35.83 -36.68 10.80
CA SER A 770 -35.48 -37.89 11.55
C SER A 770 -36.08 -39.11 10.87
N PHE A 771 -35.48 -39.56 9.78
CA PHE A 771 -35.59 -40.95 9.34
C PHE A 771 -34.29 -41.33 8.63
N LEU A 772 -33.76 -42.50 9.02
CA LEU A 772 -32.51 -43.14 8.57
C LEU A 772 -31.24 -42.85 9.39
N HIS A 773 -31.23 -43.35 10.63
CA HIS A 773 -30.01 -43.89 11.23
C HIS A 773 -30.30 -45.22 11.93
N ARG A 774 -29.70 -46.29 11.42
CA ARG A 774 -29.37 -47.51 12.19
C ARG A 774 -27.83 -47.60 12.20
N PRO A 775 -27.17 -47.71 13.36
CA PRO A 775 -25.72 -47.84 13.44
C PRO A 775 -25.32 -49.32 13.45
N LEU A 776 -24.27 -49.67 12.72
CA LEU A 776 -23.50 -50.90 12.94
C LEU A 776 -22.12 -50.48 13.47
N HIS A 777 -21.86 -50.90 14.70
CA HIS A 777 -20.56 -50.87 15.36
C HIS A 777 -19.54 -51.71 14.57
N ARG A 778 -18.31 -51.20 14.43
CA ARG A 778 -17.12 -52.04 14.43
C ARG A 778 -15.89 -51.28 14.93
N SER A 779 -15.23 -51.89 15.91
CA SER A 779 -13.96 -51.56 16.53
C SER A 779 -12.78 -52.18 15.76
N SER A 780 -11.62 -51.50 15.77
CA SER A 780 -10.25 -52.07 15.69
C SER A 780 -9.24 -50.90 15.47
N THR A 781 -8.48 -50.44 16.47
CA THR A 781 -7.10 -50.85 16.87
C THR A 781 -5.96 -50.46 15.91
N SER A 782 -5.10 -49.57 16.44
CA SER A 782 -3.64 -49.38 16.32
C SER A 782 -2.81 -49.93 15.14
N SER A 783 -1.95 -49.06 14.59
CA SER A 783 -0.53 -49.27 14.21
C SER A 783 -0.09 -47.95 13.53
N GLY A 784 0.98 -47.22 13.89
CA GLY A 784 2.24 -47.61 14.49
C GLY A 784 3.19 -48.03 13.38
N GLU A 785 4.00 -47.10 12.84
CA GLU A 785 5.27 -47.28 12.09
C GLU A 785 5.60 -46.00 11.28
N ARG A 786 6.84 -45.60 11.00
CA ARG A 786 8.17 -45.78 11.60
C ARG A 786 9.05 -44.74 10.88
N ILE A 787 9.93 -44.08 11.62
CA ILE A 787 10.95 -43.15 11.12
C ILE A 787 12.03 -43.96 10.40
N LEU A 788 12.49 -43.48 9.23
CA LEU A 788 13.70 -43.95 8.56
C LEU A 788 14.62 -42.76 8.25
N SER A 789 15.87 -42.92 8.65
CA SER A 789 16.99 -41.99 8.62
C SER A 789 18.01 -42.34 7.52
N HIS A 790 18.88 -41.36 7.21
CA HIS A 790 20.19 -41.38 6.49
C HIS A 790 20.23 -40.86 5.03
N PRO A 791 21.40 -40.45 4.50
CA PRO A 791 22.32 -39.39 4.97
C PRO A 791 22.86 -38.49 3.80
N ASN A 792 23.64 -37.44 4.15
CA ASN A 792 24.65 -36.71 3.35
C ASN A 792 24.38 -36.34 1.88
N LEU A 793 24.24 -35.04 1.58
CA LEU A 793 24.82 -34.44 0.37
C LEU A 793 24.93 -32.90 0.47
N SER A 794 26.05 -32.41 -0.07
CA SER A 794 26.62 -31.07 -0.08
C SER A 794 25.78 -29.98 -0.77
N ALA A 795 25.95 -28.74 -0.29
CA ALA A 795 25.35 -27.50 -0.81
C ALA A 795 25.73 -27.18 -2.27
N PRO A 796 24.96 -26.28 -2.92
CA PRO A 796 25.48 -24.92 -3.06
C PRO A 796 24.47 -23.81 -2.72
N SER A 797 25.06 -22.66 -2.39
CA SER A 797 24.48 -21.34 -2.10
C SER A 797 23.44 -20.86 -3.10
N ASN A 798 22.39 -20.17 -2.63
CA ASN A 798 22.06 -18.80 -3.08
C ASN A 798 20.83 -18.19 -2.37
N THR A 799 20.99 -16.88 -2.09
CA THR A 799 19.97 -15.84 -1.82
C THR A 799 19.24 -15.89 -0.47
N VAL A 800 19.60 -14.95 0.41
CA VAL A 800 18.93 -14.68 1.69
C VAL A 800 18.04 -13.44 1.53
N SER A 801 16.73 -13.58 1.76
CA SER A 801 15.84 -12.45 2.03
C SER A 801 15.68 -12.29 3.53
N ALA A 802 15.77 -11.06 4.06
CA ALA A 802 15.63 -10.82 5.50
C ALA A 802 14.28 -10.18 5.84
N ASN A 803 13.62 -10.74 6.85
CA ASN A 803 12.53 -10.11 7.60
C ASN A 803 13.04 -9.89 9.03
N ALA A 804 13.01 -8.66 9.53
CA ALA A 804 13.40 -8.36 10.90
C ALA A 804 12.25 -8.70 11.88
N TRP A 805 12.57 -9.39 12.97
CA TRP A 805 11.70 -9.61 14.13
C TRP A 805 12.31 -8.92 15.36
N ALA A 806 11.47 -8.29 16.18
CA ALA A 806 11.81 -7.89 17.53
C ALA A 806 11.17 -8.90 18.48
N GLY A 807 11.99 -9.77 19.08
CA GLY A 807 11.56 -10.70 20.14
C GLY A 807 12.16 -10.29 21.47
N SER A 808 11.33 -10.17 22.51
CA SER A 808 11.81 -10.10 23.89
C SER A 808 12.25 -11.49 24.34
N SER A 809 13.55 -11.80 24.25
CA SER A 809 14.07 -12.95 24.97
C SER A 809 14.21 -12.57 26.45
N GLN A 810 13.33 -13.12 27.30
CA GLN A 810 13.60 -13.19 28.73
C GLN A 810 14.84 -14.07 28.94
N SER A 811 16.01 -13.46 29.08
CA SER A 811 17.14 -14.15 29.72
C SER A 811 16.90 -14.15 31.23
N ARG A 812 16.84 -15.35 31.80
CA ARG A 812 16.77 -15.60 33.24
C ARG A 812 17.92 -14.88 33.97
N GLY A 813 17.57 -14.17 35.04
CA GLY A 813 18.35 -14.00 36.27
C GLY A 813 19.65 -13.22 36.19
N SER A 814 19.58 -11.92 36.48
CA SER A 814 20.60 -11.25 37.31
C SER A 814 19.91 -10.10 38.03
N SER A 815 19.52 -10.36 39.28
CA SER A 815 19.22 -9.33 40.26
C SER A 815 20.52 -8.61 40.58
N ASP A 816 20.67 -7.39 40.10
CA ASP A 816 21.40 -6.27 40.74
C ASP A 816 21.52 -5.14 39.72
N LEU A 817 20.78 -4.05 39.93
CA LEU A 817 21.16 -2.70 39.48
C LEU A 817 20.20 -1.69 40.12
N THR A 818 20.67 -1.13 41.22
CA THR A 818 20.17 0.07 41.88
C THR A 818 20.22 1.24 40.89
N TYR A 819 19.11 1.95 40.78
CA TYR A 819 18.96 3.15 39.94
C TYR A 819 19.90 4.26 40.41
N MET A 820 20.80 4.71 39.52
CA MET A 820 21.61 5.92 39.68
C MET A 820 21.23 6.90 38.55
N PRO A 821 20.79 8.14 38.86
CA PRO A 821 20.41 9.11 37.84
C PRO A 821 21.67 9.68 37.14
N GLY A 822 21.66 9.71 35.80
CA GLY A 822 22.70 10.37 35.00
C GLY A 822 23.40 9.53 33.92
N ARG A 823 22.87 8.36 33.52
CA ARG A 823 23.43 7.61 32.36
C ARG A 823 22.56 7.75 31.11
N GLU A 824 23.22 7.98 29.98
CA GLU A 824 22.67 7.90 28.63
C GLU A 824 21.95 6.55 28.42
N ALA A 825 20.77 6.60 27.80
CA ALA A 825 19.96 5.41 27.51
C ALA A 825 20.33 4.82 26.14
N PHE A 826 20.34 3.49 26.02
CA PHE A 826 20.70 2.79 24.78
C PHE A 826 19.70 1.68 24.44
N ILE A 827 19.55 1.36 23.15
CA ILE A 827 18.82 0.18 22.67
C ILE A 827 19.62 -0.61 21.64
N ARG A 828 19.54 -1.93 21.73
CA ARG A 828 20.12 -2.86 20.76
C ARG A 828 19.09 -3.29 19.73
N VAL A 829 19.40 -3.07 18.45
CA VAL A 829 18.51 -3.40 17.33
C VAL A 829 19.08 -4.58 16.56
N LYS A 830 18.45 -5.76 16.70
CA LYS A 830 18.89 -7.00 16.05
C LYS A 830 18.13 -7.28 14.75
N ARG A 831 18.85 -7.74 13.74
CA ARG A 831 18.31 -8.34 12.52
C ARG A 831 18.48 -9.86 12.59
N ASP A 832 17.37 -10.59 12.69
CA ASP A 832 17.40 -12.04 12.56
C ASP A 832 17.48 -12.44 11.07
N ILE A 833 18.47 -13.27 10.74
CA ILE A 833 18.65 -13.85 9.42
C ILE A 833 18.16 -15.30 9.47
N SER A 834 17.01 -15.60 8.85
CA SER A 834 16.52 -16.98 8.70
C SER A 834 16.79 -17.49 7.29
N GLN A 835 17.50 -18.61 7.17
CA GLN A 835 17.77 -19.27 5.90
C GLN A 835 16.63 -20.25 5.56
N GLU A 836 15.77 -19.91 4.60
CA GLU A 836 14.80 -20.86 4.04
C GLU A 836 15.50 -21.74 3.00
N SER A 837 15.67 -23.04 3.27
CA SER A 837 16.21 -23.99 2.31
C SER A 837 15.14 -24.40 1.29
N GLU A 838 15.22 -23.89 0.06
CA GLU A 838 14.48 -24.46 -1.09
C GLU A 838 15.10 -25.81 -1.47
N LEU A 839 14.61 -26.92 -0.92
CA LEU A 839 14.90 -28.26 -1.45
C LEU A 839 13.91 -28.56 -2.58
N ARG A 840 14.34 -28.34 -3.83
CA ARG A 840 13.66 -28.90 -5.03
C ARG A 840 14.01 -30.38 -5.16
N LYS A 841 13.00 -31.24 -5.32
CA LYS A 841 13.08 -32.50 -6.06
C LYS A 841 12.02 -32.47 -7.14
#